data_AF-A0A926SMG4-F1
#
_entry.id   AF-A0A926SMG4-F1
#
_cell.length_a   1.000
_cell.length_b   1.000
_cell.length_c   1.000
_cell.angle_alpha   90.00
_cell.angle_beta   90.00
_cell.angle_gamma   90.00
#
_symmetry.space_group_name_H-M   'P 1'
#
loop_
_entity.id
_entity.type
_entity.pdbx_description
1 polymer ?
#
loop_
_entity_poly.entity_id
_entity_poly.type
_entity_poly.pdbx_seq_one_letter_code
_entity_poly.pdbx_strand_id
1 'polypeptide(L)'
;MKRGGVNANAMRVIFRRQFLVLSFSFASLVLGYRKVERLIGGSGIASDRTSSLFSDIQNHWAEASIQAIAKRGILNGYPDQTFRPDSFLTRAEFAVILSLIFLDAEPVREPMQSSSLNGALNGAINGAIAFSDVPAAYWAYSGIEQASLNGWFSGYHNGTFLPNQPISRTQVMAVLGTALGFESPAHPLQILKLYFKDADRIPDWTRWPTAAAILQDIVVSYPDVRQFYPDQNATRGEVAAILCRVLKLNHAVPLAYSTCGLGINDLKGNVTVAFPQWRGSARLMQDIQTVLANFQFYPADRINGEYNFETEQGLTTFCDFYSLNTMKTGVLDEKLGWTLTHADPIDYFLASAQDRNAVYKEFLAQEVAYPGNRLAFLDRGAASSRYFADISQFPARLAAKLDEEVITPSAERLRIASLGDSNVLTGTNQRVFFTPFPEYGTLPAIDSTGLDFLHPDIQEACLCVGSLVNGTMQTHWSGRNALDNVEMWSTTKIIPLLNVVCQANAVQPDANVRDCLVRPVGSPEGYGFYNLAVDPMSYQRAIASSNAAAATFKQFFTPPELENWVRNLTGNRYLDFTGRYDEPPFIQNPDLWSQTTKAVLLKSAYSDHLGTNAISTCDLARFAAMLGWHNYLPTAASLPAAQWSSLETVVRAMAMDNARYLDGAIERLHLSSSIQAPVIVSKVGFGRSQIRDRTELCYVGLVWFIDTKHLPLGDHRPVQAGKPAVLRTFSLALRAAKALNNAAEEARQLDARVAAEVTEILRRIMTQELA
;
A
#
# COMPACT_ATOMS: atom_id res chain seq x y z
N MET A 1 24.58 -29.35 -32.37
CA MET A 1 25.10 -29.78 -31.05
C MET A 1 24.01 -29.55 -29.99
N LYS A 2 23.96 -30.42 -28.98
CA LYS A 2 22.81 -30.77 -28.13
C LYS A 2 22.02 -29.58 -27.54
N ARG A 3 20.70 -29.57 -27.77
CA ARG A 3 19.69 -28.78 -27.03
C ARG A 3 19.47 -29.41 -25.65
N GLY A 4 19.74 -28.69 -24.59
CA GLY A 4 19.28 -29.02 -23.23
C GLY A 4 17.87 -28.48 -23.03
N GLY A 5 16.88 -29.38 -23.00
CA GLY A 5 15.49 -29.03 -22.73
C GLY A 5 15.30 -28.68 -21.25
N VAL A 6 14.88 -27.45 -20.98
CA VAL A 6 14.33 -27.06 -19.67
C VAL A 6 12.92 -27.67 -19.57
N ASN A 7 12.70 -28.42 -18.50
CA ASN A 7 11.50 -29.21 -18.26
C ASN A 7 10.28 -28.30 -18.05
N ALA A 8 9.41 -28.19 -19.07
CA ALA A 8 8.23 -27.32 -19.12
C ALA A 8 7.17 -27.62 -18.03
N ASN A 9 7.26 -28.77 -17.35
CA ASN A 9 6.36 -29.13 -16.26
C ASN A 9 6.74 -28.48 -14.92
N ALA A 10 8.02 -28.15 -14.67
CA ALA A 10 8.43 -27.48 -13.44
C ALA A 10 8.01 -26.01 -13.39
N MET A 11 7.95 -25.34 -14.55
CA MET A 11 7.60 -23.92 -14.67
C MET A 11 6.09 -23.67 -14.62
N ARG A 12 5.25 -24.64 -15.04
CA ARG A 12 3.78 -24.56 -14.94
C ARG A 12 3.24 -24.72 -13.52
N VAL A 13 3.93 -25.47 -12.66
CA VAL A 13 3.54 -25.69 -11.25
C VAL A 13 3.82 -24.47 -10.37
N ILE A 14 4.87 -23.70 -10.67
CA ILE A 14 5.23 -22.47 -9.94
C ILE A 14 4.31 -21.30 -10.34
N PHE A 15 3.98 -21.15 -11.63
CA PHE A 15 3.13 -20.07 -12.13
C PHE A 15 1.64 -20.20 -11.73
N ARG A 16 1.14 -21.42 -11.44
CA ARG A 16 -0.27 -21.64 -11.04
C ARG A 16 -0.55 -21.47 -9.55
N ARG A 17 0.46 -21.62 -8.66
CA ARG A 17 0.29 -21.40 -7.21
C ARG A 17 -0.10 -19.96 -6.85
N GLN A 18 0.28 -18.96 -7.66
CA GLN A 18 -0.05 -17.55 -7.42
C GLN A 18 -1.49 -17.18 -7.81
N PHE A 19 -2.16 -17.97 -8.64
CA PHE A 19 -3.51 -17.65 -9.15
C PHE A 19 -4.63 -18.03 -8.17
N LEU A 20 -4.42 -19.01 -7.28
CA LEU A 20 -5.47 -19.56 -6.41
C LEU A 20 -5.92 -18.61 -5.28
N VAL A 21 -5.07 -17.65 -4.89
CA VAL A 21 -5.36 -16.70 -3.80
C VAL A 21 -6.34 -15.60 -4.24
N LEU A 22 -6.45 -15.33 -5.56
CA LEU A 22 -7.31 -14.28 -6.11
C LEU A 22 -8.72 -14.75 -6.50
N SER A 23 -8.93 -16.06 -6.70
CA SER A 23 -10.23 -16.63 -7.10
C SER A 23 -11.21 -16.90 -5.93
N PHE A 24 -10.82 -16.63 -4.69
CA PHE A 24 -11.73 -16.75 -3.54
C PHE A 24 -12.69 -15.56 -3.37
N SER A 25 -12.58 -14.54 -4.22
CA SER A 25 -13.63 -13.54 -4.40
C SER A 25 -14.66 -14.04 -5.43
N PHE A 26 -15.88 -14.27 -4.94
CA PHE A 26 -17.13 -14.42 -5.71
C PHE A 26 -17.49 -15.76 -6.39
N ALA A 27 -16.58 -16.55 -6.96
CA ALA A 27 -16.99 -17.65 -7.86
C ALA A 27 -17.51 -18.94 -7.15
N SER A 28 -16.86 -19.40 -6.09
CA SER A 28 -17.26 -20.65 -5.40
C SER A 28 -18.48 -20.47 -4.47
N LEU A 29 -18.91 -19.23 -4.22
CA LEU A 29 -20.13 -18.93 -3.47
C LEU A 29 -21.41 -19.11 -4.32
N VAL A 30 -21.32 -19.05 -5.65
CA VAL A 30 -22.50 -19.02 -6.55
C VAL A 30 -22.91 -20.40 -7.08
N LEU A 31 -21.98 -21.36 -7.16
CA LEU A 31 -22.28 -22.70 -7.72
C LEU A 31 -22.91 -23.68 -6.70
N GLY A 32 -22.68 -23.49 -5.41
CA GLY A 32 -23.36 -24.25 -4.34
C GLY A 32 -24.83 -23.87 -4.13
N TYR A 33 -25.24 -22.67 -4.53
CA TYR A 33 -26.61 -22.15 -4.31
C TYR A 33 -27.65 -22.75 -5.27
N ARG A 34 -27.27 -23.19 -6.47
CA ARG A 34 -28.25 -23.59 -7.50
C ARG A 34 -28.85 -24.98 -7.33
N LYS A 35 -28.39 -25.80 -6.37
CA LYS A 35 -28.92 -27.16 -6.17
C LYS A 35 -29.81 -27.34 -4.93
N VAL A 36 -29.95 -26.33 -4.07
CA VAL A 36 -30.67 -26.44 -2.79
C VAL A 36 -31.97 -25.61 -2.74
N GLU A 37 -32.15 -24.62 -3.62
CA GLU A 37 -33.38 -23.78 -3.65
C GLU A 37 -34.66 -24.47 -4.19
N ARG A 38 -34.66 -25.77 -4.45
CA ARG A 38 -35.86 -26.48 -4.94
C ARG A 38 -36.73 -27.14 -3.89
N LEU A 39 -36.49 -26.97 -2.58
CA LEU A 39 -37.23 -27.73 -1.56
C LEU A 39 -37.82 -26.99 -0.36
N ILE A 40 -37.66 -25.67 -0.17
CA ILE A 40 -38.36 -25.00 0.95
C ILE A 40 -38.81 -23.60 0.53
N GLY A 41 -40.09 -23.47 0.18
CA GLY A 41 -40.78 -22.20 0.07
C GLY A 41 -41.73 -22.00 1.26
N GLY A 42 -41.75 -20.79 1.85
CA GLY A 42 -42.84 -20.35 2.73
C GLY A 42 -42.43 -19.49 3.93
N SER A 43 -42.67 -18.18 3.79
CA SER A 43 -42.91 -17.09 4.77
C SER A 43 -42.70 -17.23 6.29
N GLY A 44 -42.19 -16.14 6.88
CA GLY A 44 -42.71 -15.60 8.15
C GLY A 44 -41.69 -15.44 9.28
N ILE A 45 -41.49 -14.20 9.73
CA ILE A 45 -40.67 -13.84 10.90
C ILE A 45 -41.36 -14.33 12.18
N ALA A 46 -40.70 -15.23 12.91
CA ALA A 46 -40.96 -15.53 14.31
C ALA A 46 -39.63 -15.92 15.00
N SER A 47 -39.45 -15.43 16.22
CA SER A 47 -38.32 -15.77 17.09
C SER A 47 -38.31 -17.28 17.37
N ASP A 48 -37.40 -18.02 16.74
CA ASP A 48 -37.28 -19.46 16.97
C ASP A 48 -36.00 -19.77 17.72
N ARG A 49 -36.16 -20.36 18.92
CA ARG A 49 -35.07 -21.04 19.62
C ARG A 49 -34.67 -22.21 18.72
N THR A 50 -33.65 -22.01 17.90
CA THR A 50 -33.12 -23.04 17.01
C THR A 50 -32.91 -24.33 17.78
N SER A 51 -33.70 -25.37 17.47
CA SER A 51 -33.54 -26.68 18.07
C SER A 51 -32.16 -27.23 17.71
N SER A 52 -31.36 -27.64 18.70
CA SER A 52 -30.06 -28.27 18.47
C SER A 52 -30.20 -29.49 17.55
N LEU A 53 -29.40 -29.54 16.49
CA LEU A 53 -29.36 -30.66 15.52
C LEU A 53 -28.89 -31.98 16.16
N PHE A 54 -28.20 -31.91 17.29
CA PHE A 54 -27.63 -33.06 17.98
C PHE A 54 -27.96 -33.02 19.48
N SER A 55 -28.19 -34.19 20.08
CA SER A 55 -28.63 -34.28 21.48
C SER A 55 -27.52 -34.01 22.50
N ASP A 56 -26.26 -34.10 22.10
CA ASP A 56 -25.07 -34.11 22.98
C ASP A 56 -24.21 -32.84 22.89
N ILE A 57 -24.73 -31.76 22.29
CA ILE A 57 -23.99 -30.48 22.16
C ILE A 57 -24.60 -29.34 22.98
N GLN A 58 -25.69 -29.58 23.70
CA GLN A 58 -26.34 -28.54 24.51
C GLN A 58 -25.37 -28.02 25.58
N ASN A 59 -25.17 -26.71 25.61
CA ASN A 59 -24.21 -26.03 26.50
C ASN A 59 -22.73 -26.36 26.23
N HIS A 60 -22.43 -27.03 25.12
CA HIS A 60 -21.05 -27.28 24.72
C HIS A 60 -20.43 -26.01 24.12
N TRP A 61 -19.17 -25.70 24.43
CA TRP A 61 -18.53 -24.46 23.98
C TRP A 61 -18.51 -24.28 22.46
N ALA A 62 -18.41 -25.40 21.73
CA ALA A 62 -18.42 -25.44 20.27
C ALA A 62 -19.82 -25.63 19.66
N GLU A 63 -20.91 -25.54 20.42
CA GLU A 63 -22.28 -25.82 19.93
C GLU A 63 -22.61 -25.05 18.64
N ALA A 64 -22.40 -23.74 18.63
CA ALA A 64 -22.65 -22.89 17.46
C ALA A 64 -21.77 -23.27 16.26
N SER A 65 -20.49 -23.56 16.49
CA SER A 65 -19.55 -24.01 15.46
C SER A 65 -19.99 -25.34 14.86
N ILE A 66 -20.39 -26.30 15.70
CA ILE A 66 -20.85 -27.62 15.28
C ILE A 66 -22.10 -27.50 14.42
N GLN A 67 -23.10 -26.72 14.85
CA GLN A 67 -24.30 -26.50 14.06
C GLN A 67 -23.99 -25.82 12.71
N ALA A 68 -23.07 -24.85 12.70
CA ALA A 68 -22.70 -24.12 11.48
C ALA A 68 -22.00 -25.01 10.44
N ILE A 69 -21.12 -25.90 10.87
CA ILE A 69 -20.41 -26.84 10.00
C ILE A 69 -21.32 -27.99 9.56
N ALA A 70 -22.16 -28.51 10.45
CA ALA A 70 -23.11 -29.58 10.11
C ALA A 70 -24.18 -29.12 9.09
N LYS A 71 -24.72 -27.90 9.24
CA LYS A 71 -25.66 -27.31 8.25
C LYS A 71 -25.07 -27.19 6.84
N ARG A 72 -23.74 -27.17 6.73
CA ARG A 72 -23.01 -27.11 5.44
C ARG A 72 -22.60 -28.48 4.92
N GLY A 73 -22.91 -29.56 5.64
CA GLY A 73 -22.57 -30.94 5.26
C GLY A 73 -21.09 -31.27 5.33
N ILE A 74 -20.28 -30.44 6.00
CA ILE A 74 -18.80 -30.57 6.03
C ILE A 74 -18.37 -31.57 7.11
N LEU A 75 -18.98 -31.51 8.29
CA LEU A 75 -18.77 -32.47 9.38
C LEU A 75 -20.13 -32.76 10.03
N ASN A 76 -20.61 -33.99 9.85
CA ASN A 76 -21.93 -34.43 10.31
C ASN A 76 -21.82 -35.25 11.60
N GLY A 77 -22.95 -35.39 12.29
CA GLY A 77 -23.11 -36.31 13.41
C GLY A 77 -23.35 -37.75 12.96
N TYR A 78 -23.61 -38.61 13.94
CA TYR A 78 -23.82 -40.04 13.77
C TYR A 78 -25.31 -40.36 13.59
N PRO A 79 -25.64 -41.57 13.08
CA PRO A 79 -27.04 -42.00 12.91
C PRO A 79 -27.87 -42.02 14.22
N ASP A 80 -27.21 -42.04 15.37
CA ASP A 80 -27.82 -42.00 16.71
C ASP A 80 -28.15 -40.56 17.19
N GLN A 81 -28.09 -39.57 16.30
CA GLN A 81 -28.33 -38.14 16.57
C GLN A 81 -27.30 -37.46 17.51
N THR A 82 -26.13 -38.08 17.71
CA THR A 82 -25.01 -37.48 18.45
C THR A 82 -23.99 -36.86 17.50
N PHE A 83 -23.25 -35.84 17.95
CA PHE A 83 -22.09 -35.28 17.24
C PHE A 83 -20.76 -35.79 17.78
N ARG A 84 -20.72 -36.12 19.08
CA ARG A 84 -19.57 -36.53 19.89
C ARG A 84 -18.45 -35.48 19.88
N PRO A 85 -18.71 -34.25 20.38
CA PRO A 85 -17.79 -33.13 20.23
C PRO A 85 -16.42 -33.34 20.90
N ASP A 86 -16.38 -34.09 22.01
CA ASP A 86 -15.14 -34.39 22.75
C ASP A 86 -14.39 -35.62 22.24
N SER A 87 -14.96 -36.35 21.26
CA SER A 87 -14.23 -37.47 20.63
C SER A 87 -13.14 -36.95 19.71
N PHE A 88 -12.00 -37.64 19.68
CA PHE A 88 -10.91 -37.29 18.78
C PHE A 88 -11.27 -37.55 17.33
N LEU A 89 -10.83 -36.64 16.46
CA LEU A 89 -10.94 -36.81 15.02
C LEU A 89 -9.77 -37.66 14.51
N THR A 90 -10.04 -38.63 13.64
CA THR A 90 -9.01 -39.44 13.00
C THR A 90 -8.38 -38.71 11.81
N ARG A 91 -7.16 -39.13 11.43
CA ARG A 91 -6.49 -38.63 10.22
C ARG A 91 -7.30 -38.89 8.94
N ALA A 92 -7.98 -40.04 8.85
CA ALA A 92 -8.86 -40.36 7.73
C ALA A 92 -10.06 -39.41 7.64
N GLU A 93 -10.74 -39.14 8.75
CA GLU A 93 -11.85 -38.19 8.78
C GLU A 93 -11.39 -36.79 8.38
N PHE A 94 -10.24 -36.33 8.88
CA PHE A 94 -9.73 -35.01 8.51
C PHE A 94 -9.38 -34.90 7.02
N ALA A 95 -8.80 -35.94 6.42
CA ALA A 95 -8.54 -35.97 4.98
C ALA A 95 -9.83 -35.86 4.15
N VAL A 96 -10.89 -36.56 4.56
CA VAL A 96 -12.21 -36.47 3.92
C VAL A 96 -12.80 -35.06 4.08
N ILE A 97 -12.72 -34.47 5.27
CA ILE A 97 -13.18 -33.09 5.48
C ILE A 97 -12.48 -32.11 4.53
N LEU A 98 -11.16 -32.21 4.37
CA LEU A 98 -10.41 -31.33 3.46
C LEU A 98 -10.85 -31.51 2.01
N SER A 99 -11.12 -32.74 1.57
CA SER A 99 -11.65 -32.99 0.22
C SER A 99 -13.01 -32.35 -0.02
N LEU A 100 -13.84 -32.19 1.02
CA LEU A 100 -15.13 -31.51 0.93
C LEU A 100 -14.99 -29.99 0.89
N ILE A 101 -14.00 -29.43 1.59
CA ILE A 101 -13.78 -27.97 1.68
C ILE A 101 -13.04 -27.45 0.45
N PHE A 102 -12.12 -28.22 -0.10
CA PHE A 102 -11.21 -27.82 -1.18
C PHE A 102 -11.44 -28.65 -2.45
N LEU A 103 -12.68 -28.70 -2.92
CA LEU A 103 -13.12 -29.51 -4.08
C LEU A 103 -12.36 -29.17 -5.37
N ASP A 104 -11.98 -27.90 -5.55
CA ASP A 104 -11.29 -27.40 -6.74
C ASP A 104 -9.75 -27.34 -6.58
N ALA A 105 -9.20 -28.01 -5.58
CA ALA A 105 -7.76 -28.03 -5.37
C ALA A 105 -7.03 -28.80 -6.48
N GLU A 106 -6.06 -28.12 -7.11
CA GLU A 106 -5.23 -28.70 -8.17
C GLU A 106 -4.15 -29.63 -7.56
N PRO A 107 -4.05 -30.90 -8.03
CA PRO A 107 -3.02 -31.83 -7.58
C PRO A 107 -1.60 -31.28 -7.78
N VAL A 108 -0.76 -31.44 -6.77
CA VAL A 108 0.67 -31.11 -6.83
C VAL A 108 1.55 -32.36 -7.03
N ARG A 109 0.95 -33.55 -7.03
CA ARG A 109 1.58 -34.85 -7.31
C ARG A 109 0.86 -35.54 -8.48
N GLU A 110 1.61 -36.29 -9.28
CA GLU A 110 1.07 -37.05 -10.42
C GLU A 110 0.21 -38.24 -9.96
N PRO A 111 -0.95 -38.50 -10.59
CA PRO A 111 -1.82 -39.64 -10.28
C PRO A 111 -1.19 -40.97 -10.70
N MET A 112 -1.49 -42.03 -9.93
CA MET A 112 -0.94 -43.36 -10.16
C MET A 112 -1.54 -44.00 -11.43
N GLN A 113 -0.71 -44.36 -12.41
CA GLN A 113 -1.15 -45.17 -13.57
C GLN A 113 -1.15 -46.66 -13.19
N SER A 114 -2.24 -47.36 -13.51
CA SER A 114 -2.57 -48.71 -13.03
C SER A 114 -1.71 -49.87 -13.57
N SER A 115 -0.56 -49.61 -14.20
CA SER A 115 0.22 -50.64 -14.93
C SER A 115 1.56 -51.06 -14.30
N SER A 116 1.92 -50.58 -13.11
CA SER A 116 3.23 -50.90 -12.50
C SER A 116 3.08 -51.64 -11.17
N LEU A 117 2.64 -52.90 -11.23
CA LEU A 117 2.54 -53.80 -10.07
C LEU A 117 3.78 -54.71 -9.88
N ASN A 118 4.87 -54.50 -10.63
CA ASN A 118 6.10 -55.29 -10.50
C ASN A 118 7.34 -54.39 -10.55
N GLY A 119 8.01 -54.18 -9.41
CA GLY A 119 9.37 -53.64 -9.37
C GLY A 119 9.64 -52.68 -8.22
N ALA A 120 9.98 -53.22 -7.04
CA ALA A 120 10.53 -52.44 -5.95
C ALA A 120 12.03 -52.13 -6.16
N LEU A 121 12.47 -51.04 -5.51
CA LEU A 121 13.86 -50.64 -5.18
C LEU A 121 14.64 -49.83 -6.23
N ASN A 122 14.51 -48.49 -6.18
CA ASN A 122 15.62 -47.55 -5.93
C ASN A 122 15.15 -46.09 -6.08
N GLY A 123 15.58 -45.24 -5.15
CA GLY A 123 14.99 -43.94 -4.83
C GLY A 123 14.94 -42.89 -5.95
N ALA A 124 13.74 -42.34 -6.16
CA ALA A 124 13.43 -40.94 -6.48
C ALA A 124 11.89 -40.83 -6.56
N ILE A 125 11.24 -40.37 -5.50
CA ILE A 125 9.79 -40.40 -5.33
C ILE A 125 9.17 -39.20 -6.05
N ASN A 126 8.60 -39.43 -7.24
CA ASN A 126 7.66 -38.51 -7.90
C ASN A 126 6.49 -39.33 -8.46
N GLY A 127 5.58 -39.72 -7.56
CA GLY A 127 4.32 -40.40 -7.83
C GLY A 127 3.54 -40.56 -6.53
N ALA A 128 2.21 -40.39 -6.54
CA ALA A 128 1.37 -40.49 -5.35
C ALA A 128 1.67 -41.78 -4.55
N ILE A 129 1.94 -41.63 -3.25
CA ILE A 129 2.28 -42.76 -2.37
C ILE A 129 1.01 -43.58 -2.12
N ALA A 130 0.96 -44.82 -2.61
CA ALA A 130 -0.03 -45.79 -2.18
C ALA A 130 0.31 -46.23 -0.76
N PHE A 131 -0.58 -45.95 0.20
CA PHE A 131 -0.34 -46.30 1.59
C PHE A 131 -0.68 -47.78 1.84
N SER A 132 0.25 -48.54 2.41
CA SER A 132 0.09 -49.99 2.59
C SER A 132 -1.04 -50.38 3.54
N ASP A 133 -1.48 -49.46 4.39
CA ASP A 133 -2.54 -49.62 5.39
C ASP A 133 -3.88 -48.96 4.98
N VAL A 134 -4.02 -48.53 3.72
CA VAL A 134 -5.27 -47.97 3.18
C VAL A 134 -5.70 -48.74 1.93
N PRO A 135 -6.44 -49.85 2.09
CA PRO A 135 -6.98 -50.61 0.95
C PRO A 135 -7.93 -49.76 0.08
N ALA A 136 -8.02 -50.06 -1.22
CA ALA A 136 -8.92 -49.36 -2.15
C ALA A 136 -10.41 -49.40 -1.73
N ALA A 137 -10.81 -50.42 -0.98
CA ALA A 137 -12.17 -50.55 -0.43
C ALA A 137 -12.39 -49.77 0.88
N TYR A 138 -11.36 -49.10 1.41
CA TYR A 138 -11.49 -48.31 2.64
C TYR A 138 -12.37 -47.09 2.41
N TRP A 139 -13.30 -46.81 3.32
CA TRP A 139 -14.32 -45.76 3.14
C TRP A 139 -13.74 -44.36 2.87
N ALA A 140 -12.56 -44.07 3.44
CA ALA A 140 -11.86 -42.79 3.26
C ALA A 140 -10.80 -42.82 2.16
N TYR A 141 -10.69 -43.91 1.37
CA TYR A 141 -9.62 -44.09 0.38
C TYR A 141 -9.52 -42.89 -0.56
N SER A 142 -10.64 -42.46 -1.16
CA SER A 142 -10.65 -41.34 -2.11
C SER A 142 -10.25 -40.01 -1.46
N GLY A 143 -10.72 -39.72 -0.24
CA GLY A 143 -10.33 -38.50 0.48
C GLY A 143 -8.85 -38.48 0.86
N ILE A 144 -8.31 -39.63 1.27
CA ILE A 144 -6.88 -39.80 1.59
C ILE A 144 -6.03 -39.65 0.33
N GLU A 145 -6.45 -40.25 -0.78
CA GLU A 145 -5.78 -40.15 -2.07
C GLU A 145 -5.73 -38.69 -2.54
N GLN A 146 -6.86 -37.98 -2.53
CA GLN A 146 -6.92 -36.56 -2.91
C GLN A 146 -6.05 -35.69 -1.99
N ALA A 147 -6.12 -35.89 -0.68
CA ALA A 147 -5.30 -35.13 0.26
C ALA A 147 -3.79 -35.40 0.07
N SER A 148 -3.42 -36.61 -0.35
CA SER A 148 -2.04 -36.94 -0.73
C SER A 148 -1.66 -36.26 -2.05
N LEU A 149 -2.50 -36.33 -3.08
CA LEU A 149 -2.28 -35.70 -4.39
C LEU A 149 -2.11 -34.18 -4.29
N ASN A 150 -2.88 -33.53 -3.43
CA ASN A 150 -2.81 -32.10 -3.17
C ASN A 150 -1.67 -31.70 -2.23
N GLY A 151 -0.88 -32.68 -1.76
CA GLY A 151 0.30 -32.43 -0.92
C GLY A 151 -0.02 -32.08 0.53
N TRP A 152 -1.28 -32.20 0.96
CA TRP A 152 -1.72 -31.92 2.32
C TRP A 152 -1.23 -33.00 3.31
N PHE A 153 -1.13 -34.25 2.84
CA PHE A 153 -0.55 -35.35 3.59
C PHE A 153 0.63 -35.99 2.84
N SER A 154 1.69 -36.37 3.57
CA SER A 154 2.84 -37.11 3.03
C SER A 154 2.85 -38.59 3.43
N GLY A 155 2.05 -38.99 4.42
CA GLY A 155 2.21 -40.28 5.11
C GLY A 155 3.49 -40.37 5.92
N TYR A 156 3.75 -41.56 6.47
CA TYR A 156 4.91 -41.87 7.30
C TYR A 156 6.00 -42.58 6.49
N HIS A 157 7.24 -42.56 7.01
CA HIS A 157 8.43 -43.06 6.31
C HIS A 157 8.37 -44.55 5.92
N ASN A 158 7.60 -45.34 6.66
CA ASN A 158 7.34 -46.76 6.42
C ASN A 158 6.24 -47.02 5.35
N GLY A 159 5.73 -45.99 4.68
CA GLY A 159 4.71 -46.12 3.64
C GLY A 159 3.28 -46.26 4.16
N THR A 160 3.02 -45.97 5.45
CA THR A 160 1.67 -46.01 6.02
C THR A 160 1.04 -44.62 6.14
N PHE A 161 -0.29 -44.54 6.15
CA PHE A 161 -1.07 -43.33 6.42
C PHE A 161 -1.50 -43.21 7.89
N LEU A 162 -1.74 -44.34 8.55
CA LEU A 162 -2.34 -44.51 9.87
C LEU A 162 -3.76 -43.91 9.95
N PRO A 163 -4.73 -44.42 9.16
CA PRO A 163 -6.03 -43.77 8.96
C PRO A 163 -6.87 -43.66 10.23
N ASN A 164 -6.78 -44.63 11.14
CA ASN A 164 -7.53 -44.66 12.40
C ASN A 164 -6.83 -43.93 13.54
N GLN A 165 -5.61 -43.43 13.33
CA GLN A 165 -4.90 -42.70 14.37
C GLN A 165 -5.56 -41.31 14.53
N PRO A 166 -5.85 -40.88 15.77
CA PRO A 166 -6.23 -39.50 16.05
C PRO A 166 -5.23 -38.49 15.48
N ILE A 167 -5.73 -37.40 14.89
CA ILE A 167 -4.88 -36.32 14.36
C ILE A 167 -4.49 -35.35 15.47
N SER A 168 -3.21 -34.99 15.55
CA SER A 168 -2.73 -34.01 16.53
C SER A 168 -3.09 -32.58 16.13
N ARG A 169 -3.19 -31.68 17.12
CA ARG A 169 -3.40 -30.22 16.88
C ARG A 169 -2.29 -29.62 16.01
N THR A 170 -1.05 -30.05 16.23
CA THR A 170 0.12 -29.70 15.40
C THR A 170 -0.03 -30.16 13.96
N GLN A 171 -0.54 -31.37 13.72
CA GLN A 171 -0.81 -31.89 12.38
C GLN A 171 -1.94 -31.13 11.68
N VAL A 172 -3.01 -30.77 12.40
CA VAL A 172 -4.10 -29.93 11.86
C VAL A 172 -3.55 -28.61 11.32
N MET A 173 -2.69 -27.92 12.09
CA MET A 173 -2.10 -26.65 11.65
C MET A 173 -1.15 -26.80 10.47
N ALA A 174 -0.31 -27.84 10.45
CA ALA A 174 0.58 -28.10 9.32
C ALA A 174 -0.19 -28.38 8.02
N VAL A 175 -1.24 -29.18 8.13
CA VAL A 175 -2.11 -29.53 6.99
C VAL A 175 -2.88 -28.31 6.50
N LEU A 176 -3.52 -27.54 7.39
CA LEU A 176 -4.25 -26.32 7.01
C LEU A 176 -3.34 -25.24 6.46
N GLY A 177 -2.16 -25.02 7.05
CA GLY A 177 -1.20 -24.05 6.52
C GLY A 177 -0.74 -24.39 5.11
N THR A 178 -0.59 -25.68 4.80
CA THR A 178 -0.29 -26.15 3.45
C THR A 178 -1.49 -26.02 2.52
N ALA A 179 -2.68 -26.47 2.96
CA ALA A 179 -3.90 -26.46 2.15
C ALA A 179 -4.36 -25.04 1.78
N LEU A 180 -4.16 -24.08 2.69
CA LEU A 180 -4.50 -22.67 2.51
C LEU A 180 -3.38 -21.85 1.86
N GLY A 181 -2.23 -22.47 1.55
CA GLY A 181 -1.12 -21.81 0.85
C GLY A 181 -0.45 -20.70 1.67
N PHE A 182 -0.35 -20.86 2.99
CA PHE A 182 0.26 -19.86 3.85
C PHE A 182 1.77 -19.74 3.61
N GLU A 183 2.27 -18.51 3.76
CA GLU A 183 3.71 -18.21 3.74
C GLU A 183 4.28 -18.23 5.17
N SER A 184 5.56 -18.61 5.29
CA SER A 184 6.23 -18.58 6.60
C SER A 184 6.48 -17.14 7.04
N PRO A 185 5.97 -16.70 8.20
CA PRO A 185 6.24 -15.37 8.71
C PRO A 185 7.68 -15.22 9.19
N ALA A 186 8.15 -13.98 9.31
CA ALA A 186 9.42 -13.68 9.96
C ALA A 186 9.38 -14.09 11.44
N HIS A 187 10.41 -14.78 11.91
CA HIS A 187 10.56 -15.26 13.30
C HIS A 187 9.35 -16.01 13.91
N PRO A 188 8.93 -17.17 13.36
CA PRO A 188 7.73 -17.90 13.82
C PRO A 188 7.69 -18.21 15.32
N LEU A 189 8.82 -18.59 15.94
CA LEU A 189 8.85 -18.87 17.37
C LEU A 189 8.56 -17.63 18.22
N GLN A 190 9.02 -16.45 17.81
CA GLN A 190 8.75 -15.21 18.54
C GLN A 190 7.26 -14.89 18.48
N ILE A 191 6.64 -15.06 17.31
CA ILE A 191 5.18 -14.94 17.15
C ILE A 191 4.50 -15.91 18.11
N LEU A 192 4.82 -17.20 18.09
CA LEU A 192 4.19 -18.19 18.97
C LEU A 192 4.32 -17.83 20.45
N LYS A 193 5.48 -17.33 20.90
CA LYS A 193 5.70 -16.90 22.30
C LYS A 193 4.82 -15.72 22.72
N LEU A 194 4.39 -14.89 21.79
CA LEU A 194 3.41 -13.83 22.08
C LEU A 194 2.05 -14.43 22.47
N TYR A 195 1.67 -15.57 21.88
CA TYR A 195 0.33 -16.16 22.05
C TYR A 195 0.29 -17.30 23.06
N PHE A 196 1.30 -18.18 23.09
CA PHE A 196 1.21 -19.42 23.84
C PHE A 196 2.26 -19.53 24.95
N LYS A 197 1.80 -19.91 26.14
CA LYS A 197 2.67 -20.22 27.29
C LYS A 197 3.51 -21.48 27.04
N ASP A 198 2.97 -22.40 26.24
CA ASP A 198 3.61 -23.65 25.81
C ASP A 198 4.24 -23.55 24.40
N ALA A 199 4.50 -22.33 23.90
CA ALA A 199 5.09 -22.10 22.58
C ALA A 199 6.40 -22.89 22.34
N ASP A 200 7.23 -23.03 23.37
CA ASP A 200 8.50 -23.77 23.29
C ASP A 200 8.29 -25.28 23.09
N ARG A 201 7.12 -25.82 23.44
CA ARG A 201 6.75 -27.23 23.22
C ARG A 201 6.23 -27.50 21.82
N ILE A 202 5.95 -26.46 21.01
CA ILE A 202 5.50 -26.62 19.63
C ILE A 202 6.69 -27.13 18.77
N PRO A 203 6.58 -28.31 18.13
CA PRO A 203 7.65 -28.88 17.32
C PRO A 203 8.10 -27.94 16.20
N ASP A 204 9.41 -27.85 15.95
CA ASP A 204 10.04 -26.95 14.97
C ASP A 204 9.35 -26.98 13.60
N TRP A 205 9.06 -28.18 13.09
CA TRP A 205 8.42 -28.39 11.79
C TRP A 205 6.99 -27.83 11.69
N THR A 206 6.32 -27.59 12.83
CA THR A 206 4.98 -26.98 12.92
C THR A 206 4.97 -25.54 13.38
N ARG A 207 6.12 -24.93 13.70
CA ARG A 207 6.14 -23.56 14.20
C ARG A 207 5.68 -22.55 13.15
N TRP A 208 6.21 -22.62 11.93
CA TRP A 208 5.82 -21.69 10.87
C TRP A 208 4.34 -21.80 10.47
N PRO A 209 3.73 -22.99 10.25
CA PRO A 209 2.33 -23.04 9.85
C PRO A 209 1.42 -22.64 11.00
N THR A 210 1.78 -22.94 12.25
CA THR A 210 1.01 -22.51 13.42
C THR A 210 1.09 -20.99 13.61
N ALA A 211 2.27 -20.39 13.44
CA ALA A 211 2.44 -18.93 13.48
C ALA A 211 1.66 -18.25 12.35
N ALA A 212 1.72 -18.79 11.12
CA ALA A 212 0.93 -18.28 10.00
C ALA A 212 -0.57 -18.42 10.27
N ALA A 213 -1.02 -19.54 10.83
CA ALA A 213 -2.42 -19.77 11.20
C ALA A 213 -2.92 -18.77 12.26
N ILE A 214 -2.05 -18.32 13.18
CA ILE A 214 -2.38 -17.22 14.11
C ILE A 214 -2.60 -15.92 13.33
N LEU A 215 -1.69 -15.57 12.42
CA LEU A 215 -1.80 -14.33 11.63
C LEU A 215 -3.03 -14.33 10.71
N GLN A 216 -3.47 -15.50 10.27
CA GLN A 216 -4.67 -15.70 9.45
C GLN A 216 -5.94 -15.89 10.28
N ASP A 217 -5.79 -15.84 11.60
CA ASP A 217 -6.86 -15.86 12.59
C ASP A 217 -7.70 -17.15 12.56
N ILE A 218 -7.04 -18.30 12.42
CA ILE A 218 -7.71 -19.61 12.33
C ILE A 218 -7.45 -20.54 13.52
N VAL A 219 -6.54 -20.19 14.43
CA VAL A 219 -6.24 -21.05 15.59
C VAL A 219 -7.31 -20.87 16.67
N VAL A 220 -7.84 -21.99 17.14
CA VAL A 220 -8.76 -22.08 18.26
C VAL A 220 -8.13 -22.95 19.35
N SER A 221 -8.14 -22.46 20.59
CA SER A 221 -7.57 -23.09 21.77
C SER A 221 -8.59 -23.09 22.90
N TYR A 222 -8.97 -24.28 23.35
CA TYR A 222 -9.88 -24.53 24.46
C TYR A 222 -9.21 -25.49 25.45
N PRO A 223 -9.40 -25.34 26.77
CA PRO A 223 -10.16 -24.28 27.44
C PRO A 223 -9.39 -22.96 27.65
N ASP A 224 -8.05 -22.97 27.57
CA ASP A 224 -7.21 -21.77 27.71
C ASP A 224 -6.64 -21.36 26.35
N VAL A 225 -7.06 -20.20 25.86
CA VAL A 225 -6.57 -19.61 24.61
C VAL A 225 -5.06 -19.31 24.63
N ARG A 226 -4.43 -19.18 25.82
CA ARG A 226 -2.98 -19.00 26.02
C ARG A 226 -2.20 -20.32 25.96
N GLN A 227 -2.85 -21.44 25.69
CA GLN A 227 -2.20 -22.75 25.52
C GLN A 227 -2.51 -23.28 24.13
N PHE A 228 -1.49 -23.75 23.42
CA PHE A 228 -1.70 -24.40 22.13
C PHE A 228 -2.03 -25.88 22.28
N TYR A 229 -1.55 -26.53 23.34
CA TYR A 229 -1.67 -27.97 23.57
C TYR A 229 -1.02 -28.82 22.46
N PRO A 230 0.30 -28.67 22.17
CA PRO A 230 0.96 -29.29 21.02
C PRO A 230 0.95 -30.82 21.02
N ASP A 231 0.88 -31.42 22.21
CA ASP A 231 0.93 -32.87 22.41
C ASP A 231 -0.47 -33.53 22.43
N GLN A 232 -1.54 -32.75 22.23
CA GLN A 232 -2.91 -33.26 22.26
C GLN A 232 -3.47 -33.56 20.86
N ASN A 233 -4.38 -34.54 20.82
CA ASN A 233 -5.19 -34.84 19.65
C ASN A 233 -6.35 -33.86 19.54
N ALA A 234 -6.69 -33.46 18.31
CA ALA A 234 -7.79 -32.53 18.08
C ALA A 234 -9.14 -33.23 18.24
N THR A 235 -10.06 -32.62 19.00
CA THR A 235 -11.43 -33.12 19.12
C THR A 235 -12.28 -32.68 17.92
N ARG A 236 -13.39 -33.39 17.70
CA ARG A 236 -14.36 -33.05 16.65
C ARG A 236 -14.94 -31.64 16.83
N GLY A 237 -15.21 -31.23 18.07
CA GLY A 237 -15.69 -29.89 18.41
C GLY A 237 -14.64 -28.80 18.13
N GLU A 238 -13.38 -29.04 18.48
CA GLU A 238 -12.28 -28.13 18.16
C GLU A 238 -12.09 -27.96 16.65
N VAL A 239 -12.10 -29.07 15.90
CA VAL A 239 -11.97 -29.01 14.44
C VAL A 239 -13.15 -28.28 13.83
N ALA A 240 -14.39 -28.50 14.29
CA ALA A 240 -15.55 -27.73 13.82
C ALA A 240 -15.36 -26.21 14.03
N ALA A 241 -14.81 -25.79 15.18
CA ALA A 241 -14.52 -24.39 15.46
C ALA A 241 -13.40 -23.84 14.55
N ILE A 242 -12.30 -24.58 14.38
CA ILE A 242 -11.21 -24.19 13.46
C ILE A 242 -11.75 -24.05 12.03
N LEU A 243 -12.58 -24.97 11.56
CA LEU A 243 -13.18 -24.91 10.23
C LEU A 243 -14.13 -23.71 10.08
N CYS A 244 -14.86 -23.33 11.14
CA CYS A 244 -15.62 -22.09 11.12
C CYS A 244 -14.72 -20.88 10.87
N ARG A 245 -13.54 -20.82 11.49
CA ARG A 245 -12.56 -19.76 11.23
C ARG A 245 -12.03 -19.78 9.80
N VAL A 246 -11.71 -20.97 9.29
CA VAL A 246 -11.27 -21.16 7.88
C VAL A 246 -12.33 -20.65 6.91
N LEU A 247 -13.60 -20.94 7.17
CA LEU A 247 -14.74 -20.51 6.35
C LEU A 247 -15.25 -19.09 6.65
N LYS A 248 -14.52 -18.32 7.48
CA LYS A 248 -14.88 -16.96 7.93
C LYS A 248 -16.25 -16.86 8.61
N LEU A 249 -16.72 -17.94 9.23
CA LEU A 249 -17.90 -18.00 10.09
C LEU A 249 -17.55 -17.55 11.51
N ASN A 250 -16.95 -16.37 11.62
CA ASN A 250 -16.30 -15.91 12.85
C ASN A 250 -17.26 -15.84 14.05
N HIS A 251 -18.54 -15.55 13.82
CA HIS A 251 -19.59 -15.49 14.85
C HIS A 251 -19.92 -16.85 15.48
N ALA A 252 -19.56 -17.97 14.85
CA ALA A 252 -19.86 -19.31 15.35
C ALA A 252 -18.81 -19.83 16.34
N VAL A 253 -17.67 -19.15 16.48
CA VAL A 253 -16.57 -19.51 17.39
C VAL A 253 -16.54 -18.52 18.55
N PRO A 254 -16.65 -18.95 19.82
CA PRO A 254 -16.52 -18.04 20.94
C PRO A 254 -15.12 -17.41 20.94
N LEU A 255 -15.08 -16.08 21.01
CA LEU A 255 -13.83 -15.32 20.94
C LEU A 255 -12.87 -15.63 22.08
N ALA A 256 -13.39 -16.03 23.25
CA ALA A 256 -12.60 -16.48 24.39
C ALA A 256 -11.67 -17.68 24.08
N TYR A 257 -11.91 -18.40 22.97
CA TYR A 257 -11.12 -19.54 22.52
C TYR A 257 -10.39 -19.30 21.20
N SER A 258 -10.60 -18.16 20.55
CA SER A 258 -9.89 -17.81 19.30
C SER A 258 -8.59 -17.12 19.65
N THR A 259 -7.46 -17.51 19.05
CA THR A 259 -6.17 -16.84 19.29
C THR A 259 -6.07 -15.45 18.66
N CYS A 260 -7.21 -14.84 18.33
CA CYS A 260 -7.31 -13.40 18.12
C CYS A 260 -6.66 -12.71 19.33
N GLY A 261 -5.47 -12.14 19.16
CA GLY A 261 -4.88 -11.16 20.08
C GLY A 261 -4.98 -11.48 21.58
N LEU A 262 -3.96 -12.15 22.13
CA LEU A 262 -3.82 -12.16 23.58
C LEU A 262 -3.17 -10.86 24.06
N GLY A 263 -4.03 -9.93 24.44
CA GLY A 263 -3.66 -8.65 25.03
C GLY A 263 -4.70 -8.06 25.99
N ILE A 264 -5.64 -8.84 26.54
CA ILE A 264 -6.65 -8.35 27.51
C ILE A 264 -6.88 -9.30 28.71
N ASN A 265 -6.26 -10.48 28.77
CA ASN A 265 -6.49 -11.42 29.89
C ASN A 265 -5.90 -10.99 31.26
N ASP A 266 -5.52 -9.71 31.43
CA ASP A 266 -5.32 -9.11 32.76
C ASP A 266 -6.61 -8.46 33.32
N LEU A 267 -7.74 -8.50 32.60
CA LEU A 267 -9.04 -7.98 33.08
C LEU A 267 -9.91 -9.00 33.83
N LYS A 268 -9.29 -9.97 34.51
CA LYS A 268 -9.91 -10.59 35.69
C LYS A 268 -9.26 -9.99 36.95
N GLY A 269 -9.60 -8.73 37.17
CA GLY A 269 -9.16 -7.89 38.28
C GLY A 269 -9.42 -6.43 37.92
N ASN A 270 -9.62 -5.57 38.91
CA ASN A 270 -9.68 -4.11 38.72
C ASN A 270 -8.33 -3.61 38.21
N VAL A 271 -8.09 -3.70 36.89
CA VAL A 271 -6.92 -3.11 36.24
C VAL A 271 -7.41 -2.07 35.25
N THR A 272 -7.12 -0.82 35.59
CA THR A 272 -7.25 0.33 34.69
C THR A 272 -6.06 0.30 33.72
N VAL A 273 -6.27 -0.11 32.47
CA VAL A 273 -5.23 0.00 31.43
C VAL A 273 -5.12 1.46 31.00
N ALA A 274 -3.97 2.08 31.20
CA ALA A 274 -3.76 3.49 30.86
C ALA A 274 -3.92 3.70 29.34
N PHE A 275 -4.70 4.71 28.96
CA PHE A 275 -5.03 5.09 27.58
C PHE A 275 -3.85 5.05 26.56
N PRO A 276 -2.60 5.44 26.89
CA PRO A 276 -1.46 5.33 25.97
C PRO A 276 -1.12 3.90 25.51
N GLN A 277 -1.45 2.88 26.32
CA GLN A 277 -1.20 1.48 26.00
C GLN A 277 -2.23 0.93 24.99
N TRP A 278 -3.38 1.59 24.83
CA TRP A 278 -4.42 1.22 23.85
C TRP A 278 -4.00 1.58 22.42
N ARG A 279 -3.35 2.73 22.24
CA ARG A 279 -2.89 3.24 20.93
C ARG A 279 -1.76 2.44 20.29
N GLY A 280 -0.97 1.72 21.08
CA GLY A 280 0.14 0.89 20.58
C GLY A 280 -0.29 -0.47 20.01
N SER A 281 -1.57 -0.84 20.12
CA SER A 281 -2.07 -2.14 19.70
C SER A 281 -2.82 -2.05 18.36
N ALA A 282 -2.12 -2.42 17.28
CA ALA A 282 -2.69 -2.53 15.92
C ALA A 282 -3.99 -3.36 15.86
N ARG A 283 -4.11 -4.39 16.72
CA ARG A 283 -5.28 -5.27 16.78
C ARG A 283 -6.46 -4.66 17.53
N LEU A 284 -6.21 -4.01 18.68
CA LEU A 284 -7.28 -3.32 19.42
C LEU A 284 -7.84 -2.19 18.56
N MET A 285 -6.99 -1.49 17.81
CA MET A 285 -7.45 -0.51 16.81
C MET A 285 -8.31 -1.17 15.74
N GLN A 286 -7.91 -2.29 15.15
CA GLN A 286 -8.72 -2.98 14.14
C GLN A 286 -10.08 -3.47 14.68
N ASP A 287 -10.13 -3.96 15.92
CA ASP A 287 -11.38 -4.41 16.53
C ASP A 287 -12.29 -3.24 16.92
N ILE A 288 -11.72 -2.14 17.46
CA ILE A 288 -12.41 -0.86 17.64
C ILE A 288 -13.00 -0.43 16.31
N GLN A 289 -12.21 -0.37 15.24
CA GLN A 289 -12.66 0.01 13.90
C GLN A 289 -13.77 -0.88 13.37
N THR A 290 -13.66 -2.20 13.53
CA THR A 290 -14.65 -3.15 13.00
C THR A 290 -15.97 -3.08 13.75
N VAL A 291 -15.92 -3.03 15.09
CA VAL A 291 -17.12 -2.96 15.91
C VAL A 291 -17.77 -1.58 15.77
N LEU A 292 -16.98 -0.51 15.81
CA LEU A 292 -17.46 0.86 15.69
C LEU A 292 -17.89 1.26 14.27
N ALA A 293 -17.32 0.66 13.20
CA ALA A 293 -17.76 0.87 11.81
C ALA A 293 -19.21 0.41 11.58
N ASN A 294 -19.65 -0.66 12.27
CA ASN A 294 -21.05 -1.11 12.19
C ASN A 294 -22.05 -0.06 12.70
N PHE A 295 -21.56 0.90 13.49
CA PHE A 295 -22.31 2.04 13.98
C PHE A 295 -21.90 3.36 13.31
N GLN A 296 -21.18 3.30 12.18
CA GLN A 296 -20.67 4.46 11.44
C GLN A 296 -19.67 5.36 12.19
N PHE A 297 -19.09 4.88 13.29
CA PHE A 297 -18.04 5.60 14.02
C PHE A 297 -16.62 5.33 13.50
N TYR A 298 -16.50 4.73 12.31
CA TYR A 298 -15.23 4.54 11.64
C TYR A 298 -15.41 4.40 10.12
N PRO A 299 -14.57 5.03 9.28
CA PRO A 299 -13.42 5.90 9.61
C PRO A 299 -13.80 7.24 10.27
N ALA A 300 -12.88 7.78 11.08
CA ALA A 300 -13.11 8.94 11.96
C ALA A 300 -13.33 10.28 11.22
N ASP A 301 -13.13 10.31 9.89
CA ASP A 301 -13.34 11.48 9.04
C ASP A 301 -14.82 11.80 8.77
N ARG A 302 -15.75 10.92 9.17
CA ARG A 302 -17.20 11.10 9.02
C ARG A 302 -17.93 11.46 10.32
N ILE A 303 -17.22 11.54 11.44
CA ILE A 303 -17.84 11.84 12.74
C ILE A 303 -17.85 13.35 12.94
N ASN A 304 -19.04 13.89 13.14
CA ASN A 304 -19.33 15.30 13.49
C ASN A 304 -18.91 15.68 14.92
N GLY A 305 -18.12 14.84 15.61
CA GLY A 305 -17.58 15.11 16.94
C GLY A 305 -18.58 15.05 18.10
N GLU A 306 -19.85 14.74 17.86
CA GLU A 306 -20.90 14.77 18.89
C GLU A 306 -21.12 13.38 19.53
N TYR A 307 -21.10 13.35 20.86
CA TYR A 307 -21.50 12.18 21.65
C TYR A 307 -23.03 12.11 21.71
N ASN A 308 -23.63 11.17 20.96
CA ASN A 308 -25.08 11.00 20.86
C ASN A 308 -25.51 9.57 21.23
N PHE A 309 -26.81 9.28 21.14
CA PHE A 309 -27.37 7.96 21.48
C PHE A 309 -26.76 6.81 20.64
N GLU A 310 -26.51 7.04 19.35
CA GLU A 310 -25.89 6.04 18.48
C GLU A 310 -24.45 5.76 18.96
N THR A 311 -23.71 6.81 19.32
CA THR A 311 -22.33 6.72 19.87
C THR A 311 -22.31 5.91 21.17
N GLU A 312 -23.26 6.17 22.06
CA GLU A 312 -23.41 5.42 23.32
C GLU A 312 -23.76 3.94 23.08
N GLN A 313 -24.62 3.66 22.10
CA GLN A 313 -25.02 2.29 21.74
C GLN A 313 -23.85 1.49 21.13
N GLY A 314 -23.07 2.10 20.25
CA GLY A 314 -21.89 1.48 19.65
C GLY A 314 -20.80 1.17 20.69
N LEU A 315 -20.58 2.09 21.64
CA LEU A 315 -19.64 1.90 22.74
C LEU A 315 -20.11 0.83 23.73
N THR A 316 -21.40 0.80 24.07
CA THR A 316 -21.97 -0.25 24.92
C THR A 316 -21.83 -1.62 24.27
N THR A 317 -22.09 -1.72 22.96
CA THR A 317 -21.90 -2.96 22.19
C THR A 317 -20.43 -3.40 22.18
N PHE A 318 -19.48 -2.46 22.04
CA PHE A 318 -18.05 -2.74 22.16
C PHE A 318 -17.68 -3.25 23.56
N CYS A 319 -18.21 -2.64 24.62
CA CYS A 319 -17.94 -3.04 26.00
C CYS A 319 -18.51 -4.42 26.34
N ASP A 320 -19.74 -4.69 25.89
CA ASP A 320 -20.40 -5.99 26.04
C ASP A 320 -19.62 -7.09 25.31
N PHE A 321 -19.16 -6.80 24.09
CA PHE A 321 -18.34 -7.72 23.29
C PHE A 321 -17.05 -8.13 24.01
N TYR A 322 -16.42 -7.21 24.76
CA TYR A 322 -15.19 -7.47 25.53
C TYR A 322 -15.42 -7.80 27.00
N SER A 323 -16.68 -7.89 27.46
CA SER A 323 -17.03 -8.11 28.87
C SER A 323 -16.37 -7.08 29.83
N LEU A 324 -16.29 -5.82 29.38
CA LEU A 324 -15.76 -4.70 30.16
C LEU A 324 -16.82 -4.22 31.15
N ASN A 325 -16.88 -4.86 32.33
CA ASN A 325 -17.92 -4.66 33.34
C ASN A 325 -18.00 -3.25 33.97
N THR A 326 -17.10 -2.32 33.61
CA THR A 326 -17.05 -0.95 34.13
C THR A 326 -17.93 0.05 33.39
N MET A 327 -18.62 -0.35 32.31
CA MET A 327 -19.42 0.57 31.49
C MET A 327 -20.89 0.20 31.50
N LYS A 328 -21.65 0.78 32.44
CA LYS A 328 -23.12 0.81 32.39
C LYS A 328 -23.58 2.13 31.73
N THR A 329 -24.71 2.07 31.04
CA THR A 329 -25.44 3.20 30.42
C THR A 329 -25.45 4.44 31.32
N GLY A 330 -25.10 5.61 30.77
CA GLY A 330 -25.03 6.89 31.49
C GLY A 330 -23.73 7.18 32.27
N VAL A 331 -22.70 6.33 32.18
CA VAL A 331 -21.39 6.49 32.86
C VAL A 331 -20.22 6.51 31.86
N LEU A 332 -20.49 6.85 30.60
CA LEU A 332 -19.42 7.12 29.64
C LEU A 332 -18.84 8.50 29.97
N ASP A 333 -17.61 8.50 30.51
CA ASP A 333 -16.77 9.70 30.48
C ASP A 333 -16.69 10.11 29.00
N GLU A 334 -17.33 11.22 28.66
CA GLU A 334 -17.37 11.81 27.31
C GLU A 334 -15.96 11.81 26.70
N LYS A 335 -14.94 12.04 27.54
CA LYS A 335 -13.53 11.97 27.19
C LYS A 335 -13.11 10.58 26.71
N LEU A 336 -13.48 9.49 27.38
CA LEU A 336 -13.13 8.12 26.98
C LEU A 336 -13.83 7.73 25.66
N GLY A 337 -15.14 8.03 25.53
CA GLY A 337 -15.91 7.78 24.31
C GLY A 337 -15.36 8.55 23.11
N TRP A 338 -15.01 9.82 23.32
CA TRP A 338 -14.30 10.65 22.35
C TRP A 338 -12.93 10.05 22.00
N THR A 339 -12.15 9.57 22.98
CA THR A 339 -10.80 9.09 22.70
C THR A 339 -10.74 7.73 21.98
N LEU A 340 -11.77 6.89 22.10
CA LEU A 340 -11.90 5.62 21.35
C LEU A 340 -12.35 5.84 19.90
N THR A 341 -13.30 6.75 19.70
CA THR A 341 -13.82 7.12 18.37
C THR A 341 -12.86 8.02 17.59
N HIS A 342 -11.97 8.74 18.29
CA HIS A 342 -10.96 9.61 17.71
C HIS A 342 -9.53 9.08 17.95
N ALA A 343 -9.32 7.78 18.17
CA ALA A 343 -7.97 7.23 18.19
C ALA A 343 -7.40 7.27 16.76
N ASP A 344 -6.34 8.05 16.56
CA ASP A 344 -5.73 8.24 15.24
C ASP A 344 -5.08 6.92 14.77
N PRO A 345 -5.66 6.23 13.77
CA PRO A 345 -5.24 4.90 13.33
C PRO A 345 -3.98 4.92 12.44
N ILE A 346 -3.34 6.09 12.27
CA ILE A 346 -2.25 6.26 11.31
C ILE A 346 -1.11 5.28 11.52
N ASP A 347 -0.71 5.00 12.76
CA ASP A 347 0.37 4.03 13.02
C ASP A 347 -0.01 2.61 12.54
N TYR A 348 -1.29 2.23 12.64
CA TYR A 348 -1.80 0.98 12.07
C TYR A 348 -1.70 1.00 10.55
N PHE A 349 -2.15 2.07 9.89
CA PHE A 349 -2.12 2.14 8.43
C PHE A 349 -0.70 2.18 7.89
N LEU A 350 0.20 2.92 8.55
CA LEU A 350 1.63 2.91 8.28
C LEU A 350 2.23 1.51 8.46
N ALA A 351 1.86 0.78 9.51
CA ALA A 351 2.34 -0.60 9.70
C ALA A 351 1.77 -1.57 8.65
N SER A 352 0.47 -1.47 8.34
CA SER A 352 -0.21 -2.34 7.35
C SER A 352 0.36 -2.17 5.94
N ALA A 353 0.82 -0.97 5.61
CA ALA A 353 1.39 -0.66 4.30
C ALA A 353 2.80 -1.22 4.09
N GLN A 354 3.42 -1.83 5.11
CA GLN A 354 4.69 -2.55 4.94
C GLN A 354 4.55 -3.76 4.00
N ASP A 355 3.36 -4.37 3.91
CA ASP A 355 3.08 -5.36 2.86
C ASP A 355 2.82 -4.67 1.52
N ARG A 356 3.91 -4.32 0.85
CA ARG A 356 3.87 -3.65 -0.46
C ARG A 356 3.19 -4.47 -1.54
N ASN A 357 3.20 -5.80 -1.43
CA ASN A 357 2.53 -6.67 -2.40
C ASN A 357 1.01 -6.62 -2.20
N ALA A 358 0.53 -6.54 -0.96
CA ALA A 358 -0.88 -6.29 -0.68
C ALA A 358 -1.31 -4.91 -1.20
N VAL A 359 -0.55 -3.85 -0.91
CA VAL A 359 -0.83 -2.49 -1.43
C VAL A 359 -0.86 -2.46 -2.96
N TYR A 360 0.12 -3.09 -3.61
CA TYR A 360 0.14 -3.20 -5.07
C TYR A 360 -1.09 -3.94 -5.62
N LYS A 361 -1.47 -5.07 -5.03
CA LYS A 361 -2.66 -5.83 -5.45
C LYS A 361 -3.94 -5.03 -5.25
N GLU A 362 -4.03 -4.26 -4.18
CA GLU A 362 -5.14 -3.35 -3.91
C GLU A 362 -5.26 -2.27 -4.98
N PHE A 363 -4.17 -1.57 -5.30
CA PHE A 363 -4.17 -0.56 -6.36
C PHE A 363 -4.40 -1.17 -7.75
N LEU A 364 -3.86 -2.36 -8.02
CA LEU A 364 -4.13 -3.07 -9.27
C LEU A 364 -5.60 -3.48 -9.40
N ALA A 365 -6.28 -3.80 -8.29
CA ALA A 365 -7.71 -4.06 -8.30
C ALA A 365 -8.54 -2.78 -8.59
N GLN A 366 -8.04 -1.60 -8.20
CA GLN A 366 -8.71 -0.33 -8.53
C GLN A 366 -8.69 -0.04 -10.03
N GLU A 367 -7.66 -0.47 -10.76
CA GLU A 367 -7.60 -0.36 -12.23
C GLU A 367 -8.79 -1.04 -12.94
N VAL A 368 -9.38 -2.08 -12.32
CA VAL A 368 -10.53 -2.81 -12.91
C VAL A 368 -11.78 -1.93 -12.96
N ALA A 369 -11.91 -0.96 -12.05
CA ALA A 369 -13.04 -0.03 -12.01
C ALA A 369 -12.88 1.13 -13.00
N TYR A 370 -11.70 1.32 -13.60
CA TYR A 370 -11.43 2.39 -14.55
C TYR A 370 -11.70 1.93 -16.00
N PRO A 371 -12.21 2.83 -16.86
CA PRO A 371 -12.41 2.53 -18.29
C PRO A 371 -11.10 2.06 -18.93
N GLY A 372 -11.15 1.08 -19.84
CA GLY A 372 -9.94 0.46 -20.40
C GLY A 372 -9.01 1.36 -21.23
N ASN A 373 -9.38 2.63 -21.44
CA ASN A 373 -8.55 3.66 -22.07
C ASN A 373 -8.00 4.70 -21.08
N ARG A 374 -8.19 4.49 -19.77
CA ARG A 374 -7.72 5.34 -18.68
C ARG A 374 -7.09 4.51 -17.59
N LEU A 375 -6.23 5.15 -16.81
CA LEU A 375 -5.52 4.57 -15.69
C LEU A 375 -5.97 5.20 -14.37
N ALA A 376 -6.05 4.42 -13.30
CA ALA A 376 -6.68 4.83 -12.05
C ALA A 376 -6.01 6.02 -11.36
N PHE A 377 -4.68 6.12 -11.46
CA PHE A 377 -3.88 7.12 -10.76
C PHE A 377 -3.31 8.16 -11.72
N LEU A 378 -2.84 7.75 -12.90
CA LEU A 378 -2.30 8.66 -13.91
C LEU A 378 -3.38 9.58 -14.52
N ASP A 379 -4.58 9.06 -14.79
CA ASP A 379 -5.66 9.81 -15.44
C ASP A 379 -6.71 10.33 -14.45
N ARG A 380 -6.41 10.31 -13.14
CA ARG A 380 -7.33 10.69 -12.07
C ARG A 380 -7.77 12.16 -12.18
N GLY A 381 -6.83 13.03 -12.58
CA GLY A 381 -7.07 14.45 -12.83
C GLY A 381 -6.95 15.32 -11.57
N ALA A 382 -6.58 16.60 -11.75
CA ALA A 382 -6.45 17.52 -10.62
C ALA A 382 -7.74 17.71 -9.83
N ALA A 383 -8.88 17.76 -10.51
CA ALA A 383 -10.19 18.00 -9.91
C ALA A 383 -10.65 16.87 -8.96
N SER A 384 -10.09 15.66 -9.08
CA SER A 384 -10.39 14.58 -8.14
C SER A 384 -9.60 14.67 -6.83
N SER A 385 -8.61 15.57 -6.76
CA SER A 385 -7.79 15.77 -5.57
C SER A 385 -8.62 16.39 -4.45
N ARG A 386 -8.56 15.81 -3.24
CA ARG A 386 -9.07 16.47 -2.03
C ARG A 386 -8.40 17.83 -1.76
N TYR A 387 -7.25 18.09 -2.37
CA TYR A 387 -6.47 19.33 -2.24
C TYR A 387 -6.66 20.28 -3.42
N PHE A 388 -7.62 20.02 -4.32
CA PHE A 388 -7.84 20.86 -5.50
C PHE A 388 -8.16 22.31 -5.13
N ALA A 389 -9.01 22.53 -4.12
CA ALA A 389 -9.33 23.88 -3.63
C ALA A 389 -8.11 24.63 -3.06
N ASP A 390 -7.13 23.88 -2.55
CA ASP A 390 -5.91 24.40 -1.95
C ASP A 390 -4.84 24.81 -2.96
N ILE A 391 -4.97 24.45 -4.24
CA ILE A 391 -3.97 24.77 -5.28
C ILE A 391 -3.68 26.27 -5.33
N SER A 392 -4.69 27.10 -5.10
CA SER A 392 -4.54 28.57 -5.06
C SER A 392 -3.57 29.04 -3.97
N GLN A 393 -3.45 28.28 -2.87
CA GLN A 393 -2.64 28.54 -1.68
C GLN A 393 -1.23 27.93 -1.76
N PHE A 394 -0.98 26.99 -2.68
CA PHE A 394 0.30 26.29 -2.78
C PHE A 394 1.50 27.25 -2.86
N PRO A 395 1.48 28.31 -3.69
CA PRO A 395 2.60 29.24 -3.71
C PRO A 395 2.81 30.01 -2.41
N ALA A 396 1.73 30.43 -1.75
CA ALA A 396 1.85 31.13 -0.46
C ALA A 396 2.49 30.22 0.59
N ARG A 397 2.14 28.92 0.60
CA ARG A 397 2.70 27.91 1.52
C ARG A 397 4.20 27.68 1.28
N LEU A 398 4.64 27.61 0.03
CA LEU A 398 6.07 27.46 -0.32
C LEU A 398 6.89 28.75 -0.11
N ALA A 399 6.23 29.91 -0.07
CA ALA A 399 6.86 31.21 0.20
C ALA A 399 6.94 31.58 1.68
N ALA A 400 6.04 31.03 2.49
CA ALA A 400 5.97 31.30 3.91
C ALA A 400 7.31 30.92 4.55
N LYS A 401 7.90 31.82 5.34
CA LYS A 401 9.04 31.48 6.19
C LYS A 401 8.54 30.75 7.42
N LEU A 402 9.01 29.52 7.63
CA LEU A 402 8.72 28.74 8.82
C LEU A 402 9.63 29.19 9.98
N ASP A 403 9.54 30.47 10.35
CA ASP A 403 10.29 31.06 11.45
C ASP A 403 9.52 30.79 12.76
N GLU A 404 9.71 29.57 13.27
CA GLU A 404 9.36 29.04 14.62
C GLU A 404 7.92 29.08 15.19
N GLU A 405 6.94 29.81 14.65
CA GLU A 405 5.52 29.69 15.09
C GLU A 405 4.53 29.88 13.93
N VAL A 406 3.78 28.84 13.57
CA VAL A 406 2.66 28.95 12.59
C VAL A 406 1.34 29.07 13.32
N ILE A 407 0.56 30.10 12.98
CA ILE A 407 -0.79 30.31 13.48
C ILE A 407 -1.74 29.40 12.69
N THR A 408 -2.32 28.42 13.38
CA THR A 408 -3.36 27.55 12.81
C THR A 408 -4.66 28.31 12.53
N PRO A 409 -5.60 27.74 11.75
CA PRO A 409 -6.95 28.30 11.60
C PRO A 409 -7.69 28.50 12.95
N SER A 410 -7.31 27.78 14.00
CA SER A 410 -7.79 27.93 15.37
C SER A 410 -7.02 28.97 16.22
N ALA A 411 -6.13 29.75 15.60
CA ALA A 411 -5.28 30.77 16.24
C ALA A 411 -4.24 30.25 17.25
N GLU A 412 -3.97 28.94 17.28
CA GLU A 412 -2.90 28.36 18.09
C GLU A 412 -1.53 28.48 17.40
N ARG A 413 -0.51 28.91 18.15
CA ARG A 413 0.89 28.94 17.70
C ARG A 413 1.49 27.54 17.76
N LEU A 414 1.78 26.96 16.60
CA LEU A 414 2.47 25.68 16.49
C LEU A 414 3.96 25.88 16.25
N ARG A 415 4.79 25.31 17.14
CA ARG A 415 6.21 25.12 16.86
C ARG A 415 6.37 24.02 15.82
N ILE A 416 6.97 24.35 14.69
CA ILE A 416 7.28 23.39 13.61
C ILE A 416 8.77 23.04 13.69
N ALA A 417 9.05 21.75 13.83
CA ALA A 417 10.39 21.19 13.70
C ALA A 417 10.61 20.64 12.29
N SER A 418 11.86 20.38 11.97
CA SER A 418 12.29 19.61 10.81
C SER A 418 13.06 18.37 11.26
N LEU A 419 13.56 17.56 10.32
CA LEU A 419 14.38 16.38 10.59
C LEU A 419 15.75 16.66 11.23
N GLY A 420 16.18 17.93 11.28
CA GLY A 420 17.49 18.34 11.77
C GLY A 420 18.61 18.19 10.73
N ASP A 421 19.85 18.26 11.17
CA ASP A 421 21.07 18.03 10.37
C ASP A 421 21.44 16.54 10.26
N SER A 422 20.89 15.72 11.15
CA SER A 422 20.99 14.26 11.10
C SER A 422 19.80 13.61 11.79
N ASN A 423 19.48 12.39 11.36
CA ASN A 423 18.44 11.58 11.97
C ASN A 423 18.90 10.12 12.11
N VAL A 424 18.41 9.42 13.13
CA VAL A 424 18.64 7.98 13.28
C VAL A 424 17.42 7.27 12.73
N LEU A 425 17.64 6.40 11.73
CA LEU A 425 16.54 5.72 11.07
C LEU A 425 15.82 4.79 12.05
N THR A 426 14.49 4.92 12.11
CA THR A 426 13.64 4.15 13.02
C THR A 426 13.89 2.65 12.88
N GLY A 427 14.07 1.97 14.01
CA GLY A 427 14.31 0.52 14.04
C GLY A 427 15.75 0.11 13.72
N THR A 428 16.67 1.07 13.57
CA THR A 428 18.08 0.81 13.29
C THR A 428 19.00 1.68 14.16
N ASN A 429 20.32 1.43 14.09
CA ASN A 429 21.35 2.33 14.63
C ASN A 429 22.01 3.19 13.53
N GLN A 430 21.47 3.16 12.30
CA GLN A 430 22.02 3.89 11.18
C GLN A 430 21.63 5.37 11.29
N ARG A 431 22.64 6.24 11.18
CA ARG A 431 22.45 7.69 11.14
C ARG A 431 22.53 8.17 9.70
N VAL A 432 21.53 8.94 9.29
CA VAL A 432 21.52 9.69 8.05
C VAL A 432 21.88 11.14 8.34
N PHE A 433 22.66 11.74 7.45
CA PHE A 433 23.07 13.13 7.52
C PHE A 433 22.45 13.92 6.39
N PHE A 434 22.03 15.13 6.72
CA PHE A 434 21.55 16.11 5.76
C PHE A 434 22.66 17.14 5.53
N THR A 435 22.95 17.39 4.26
CA THR A 435 23.97 18.36 3.84
C THR A 435 23.34 19.52 3.10
N PRO A 436 24.00 20.68 2.98
CA PRO A 436 23.45 21.81 2.24
C PRO A 436 23.03 21.39 0.83
N PHE A 437 21.94 21.97 0.33
CA PHE A 437 21.51 21.71 -1.04
C PHE A 437 22.66 22.01 -2.02
N PRO A 438 22.92 21.14 -3.03
CA PRO A 438 24.10 21.30 -3.88
C PRO A 438 24.10 22.63 -4.64
N GLU A 439 25.25 23.29 -4.66
CA GLU A 439 25.47 24.48 -5.49
C GLU A 439 25.49 24.13 -6.98
N TYR A 440 25.42 25.16 -7.83
CA TYR A 440 25.55 25.00 -9.28
C TYR A 440 26.78 24.17 -9.67
N GLY A 441 26.59 23.32 -10.67
CA GLY A 441 27.67 22.51 -11.23
C GLY A 441 28.12 21.35 -10.35
N THR A 442 27.51 21.15 -9.18
CA THR A 442 27.89 20.11 -8.22
C THR A 442 26.79 19.06 -8.11
N LEU A 443 27.12 17.79 -8.38
CA LEU A 443 26.20 16.68 -8.14
C LEU A 443 26.01 16.45 -6.62
N PRO A 444 24.78 16.10 -6.17
CA PRO A 444 24.59 15.69 -4.77
C PRO A 444 25.34 14.41 -4.43
N ALA A 445 25.66 14.23 -3.15
CA ALA A 445 26.09 12.94 -2.62
C ALA A 445 24.87 12.01 -2.50
N ILE A 446 24.70 11.12 -3.47
CA ILE A 446 23.54 10.21 -3.57
C ILE A 446 23.87 8.89 -2.88
N ASP A 447 23.06 8.49 -1.89
CA ASP A 447 23.03 7.11 -1.38
C ASP A 447 22.41 6.21 -2.45
N SER A 448 23.24 5.43 -3.13
CA SER A 448 22.83 4.52 -4.21
C SER A 448 22.09 3.27 -3.74
N THR A 449 21.99 3.04 -2.42
CA THR A 449 21.33 1.87 -1.83
C THR A 449 20.03 2.23 -1.12
N GLY A 450 19.84 3.50 -0.77
CA GLY A 450 18.68 3.99 -0.01
C GLY A 450 17.32 3.70 -0.67
N LEU A 451 17.29 3.42 -1.98
CA LEU A 451 16.08 3.06 -2.73
C LEU A 451 16.05 1.60 -3.21
N ASP A 452 16.90 0.72 -2.68
CA ASP A 452 16.95 -0.70 -3.07
C ASP A 452 15.68 -1.47 -2.73
N PHE A 453 14.89 -0.95 -1.79
CA PHE A 453 13.59 -1.53 -1.48
C PHE A 453 12.60 -1.45 -2.66
N LEU A 454 12.70 -0.46 -3.57
CA LEU A 454 11.72 -0.27 -4.63
C LEU A 454 11.59 -1.52 -5.51
N HIS A 455 10.40 -1.81 -6.03
CA HIS A 455 10.22 -2.94 -6.94
C HIS A 455 11.10 -2.81 -8.20
N PRO A 456 11.62 -3.91 -8.81
CA PRO A 456 12.47 -3.86 -10.00
C PRO A 456 11.84 -3.22 -11.25
N ASP A 457 10.51 -3.12 -11.30
CA ASP A 457 9.81 -2.37 -12.35
C ASP A 457 10.15 -0.87 -12.29
N ILE A 458 10.58 -0.34 -11.14
CA ILE A 458 11.19 1.00 -11.01
C ILE A 458 12.68 0.88 -11.35
N GLN A 459 13.03 1.28 -12.56
CA GLN A 459 14.39 1.11 -13.11
C GLN A 459 15.33 2.22 -12.64
N GLU A 460 14.84 3.45 -12.60
CA GLU A 460 15.59 4.62 -12.16
C GLU A 460 14.75 5.41 -11.15
N ALA A 461 15.38 5.87 -10.07
CA ALA A 461 14.72 6.64 -9.03
C ALA A 461 15.71 7.59 -8.35
N CYS A 462 15.24 8.77 -7.99
CA CYS A 462 15.94 9.67 -7.09
C CYS A 462 14.95 10.29 -6.13
N LEU A 463 15.31 10.34 -4.85
CA LEU A 463 14.57 10.95 -3.76
C LEU A 463 15.48 11.96 -3.08
N CYS A 464 15.01 13.19 -2.93
CA CYS A 464 15.67 14.24 -2.18
C CYS A 464 14.77 14.64 -1.02
N VAL A 465 15.14 14.26 0.20
CA VAL A 465 14.42 14.62 1.43
C VAL A 465 15.00 15.92 1.98
N GLY A 466 14.14 16.90 2.23
CA GLY A 466 14.54 18.21 2.73
C GLY A 466 14.38 18.32 4.25
N SER A 467 15.29 19.07 4.87
CA SER A 467 15.23 19.44 6.27
C SER A 467 15.66 20.88 6.47
N LEU A 468 14.84 21.69 7.15
CA LEU A 468 15.17 23.06 7.49
C LEU A 468 16.06 23.11 8.75
N VAL A 469 17.27 23.66 8.61
CA VAL A 469 18.20 23.90 9.73
C VAL A 469 18.63 25.37 9.69
N ASN A 470 18.32 26.11 10.76
CA ASN A 470 18.60 27.55 10.86
C ASN A 470 18.09 28.36 9.64
N GLY A 471 16.86 28.06 9.18
CA GLY A 471 16.24 28.72 8.03
C GLY A 471 16.81 28.35 6.66
N THR A 472 17.78 27.42 6.59
CA THR A 472 18.39 26.97 5.33
C THR A 472 18.04 25.51 5.04
N MET A 473 17.74 25.19 3.79
CA MET A 473 17.44 23.82 3.37
C MET A 473 18.70 22.93 3.37
N GLN A 474 18.67 21.90 4.19
CA GLN A 474 19.56 20.75 4.17
C GLN A 474 18.86 19.59 3.47
N THR A 475 19.62 18.66 2.89
CA THR A 475 19.07 17.59 2.07
C THR A 475 19.78 16.26 2.27
N HIS A 476 19.01 15.19 2.16
CA HIS A 476 19.51 13.84 1.99
C HIS A 476 19.05 13.30 0.62
N TRP A 477 19.96 12.70 -0.14
CA TRP A 477 19.70 12.20 -1.48
C TRP A 477 19.86 10.69 -1.50
N SER A 478 18.84 9.98 -1.96
CA SER A 478 18.86 8.54 -2.19
C SER A 478 18.51 8.25 -3.65
N GLY A 479 19.09 7.19 -4.21
CA GLY A 479 18.96 6.91 -5.62
C GLY A 479 19.03 5.44 -5.97
N ARG A 480 18.41 5.08 -7.08
CA ARG A 480 18.61 3.85 -7.84
C ARG A 480 18.89 4.26 -9.28
N ASN A 481 20.07 3.94 -9.81
CA ASN A 481 20.46 4.36 -11.17
C ASN A 481 20.18 5.86 -11.42
N ALA A 482 20.39 6.68 -10.39
CA ALA A 482 19.81 8.02 -10.31
C ALA A 482 20.44 9.02 -11.30
N LEU A 483 21.60 8.68 -11.86
CA LEU A 483 22.36 9.47 -12.82
C LEU A 483 22.28 8.91 -14.25
N ASP A 484 21.52 7.84 -14.48
CA ASP A 484 21.40 7.24 -15.81
C ASP A 484 20.75 8.23 -16.79
N ASN A 485 21.36 8.36 -17.96
CA ASN A 485 20.86 9.20 -19.04
C ASN A 485 19.78 8.44 -19.83
N VAL A 486 18.51 8.66 -19.49
CA VAL A 486 17.38 7.99 -20.13
C VAL A 486 16.28 8.98 -20.47
N GLU A 487 15.42 8.62 -21.43
CA GLU A 487 14.27 9.43 -21.77
C GLU A 487 13.26 9.43 -20.62
N MET A 488 13.00 10.62 -20.08
CA MET A 488 12.05 10.81 -18.98
C MET A 488 10.68 11.29 -19.46
N TRP A 489 10.39 11.12 -20.75
CA TRP A 489 9.11 11.48 -21.37
C TRP A 489 8.70 12.93 -21.05
N SER A 490 7.40 13.17 -20.87
CA SER A 490 6.85 14.50 -20.61
C SER A 490 7.23 15.11 -19.26
N THR A 491 7.89 14.37 -18.35
CA THR A 491 8.33 14.93 -17.06
C THR A 491 9.33 16.08 -17.26
N THR A 492 10.10 16.02 -18.34
CA THR A 492 11.09 17.04 -18.72
C THR A 492 10.51 18.39 -19.13
N LYS A 493 9.20 18.48 -19.38
CA LYS A 493 8.52 19.71 -19.83
C LYS A 493 8.51 20.83 -18.78
N ILE A 494 8.86 20.53 -17.53
CA ILE A 494 9.05 21.55 -16.49
C ILE A 494 10.29 22.42 -16.76
N ILE A 495 11.34 21.85 -17.35
CA ILE A 495 12.66 22.48 -17.57
C ILE A 495 12.56 23.74 -18.44
N PRO A 496 11.96 23.71 -19.66
CA PRO A 496 11.85 24.89 -20.49
C PRO A 496 11.06 26.03 -19.83
N LEU A 497 10.03 25.72 -19.03
CA LEU A 497 9.25 26.73 -18.30
C LEU A 497 10.09 27.44 -17.23
N LEU A 498 10.83 26.66 -16.42
CA LEU A 498 11.73 27.20 -15.41
C LEU A 498 12.82 28.07 -16.05
N ASN A 499 13.37 27.64 -17.18
CA ASN A 499 14.37 28.40 -17.90
C ASN A 499 13.83 29.74 -18.41
N VAL A 500 12.62 29.75 -19.00
CA VAL A 500 11.96 31.01 -19.44
C VAL A 500 11.77 31.97 -18.27
N VAL A 501 11.34 31.49 -17.09
CA VAL A 501 11.23 32.32 -15.89
C VAL A 501 12.58 32.92 -15.51
N CYS A 502 13.63 32.09 -15.43
CA CYS A 502 14.98 32.53 -15.08
C CYS A 502 15.49 33.61 -16.05
N GLN A 503 15.34 33.39 -17.35
CA GLN A 503 15.81 34.36 -18.35
C GLN A 503 14.97 35.65 -18.33
N ALA A 504 13.65 35.57 -18.20
CA ALA A 504 12.79 36.74 -18.14
C ALA A 504 13.13 37.62 -16.93
N ASN A 505 13.36 37.00 -15.76
CA ASN A 505 13.76 37.73 -14.57
C ASN A 505 15.23 38.19 -14.59
N ALA A 506 16.11 37.54 -15.33
CA ALA A 506 17.46 38.05 -15.58
C ALA A 506 17.44 39.34 -16.41
N VAL A 507 16.50 39.45 -17.37
CA VAL A 507 16.30 40.68 -18.17
C VAL A 507 15.61 41.77 -17.34
N GLN A 508 14.55 41.41 -16.63
CA GLN A 508 13.79 42.33 -15.79
C GLN A 508 13.39 41.65 -14.48
N PRO A 509 14.12 41.90 -13.37
CA PRO A 509 13.87 41.24 -12.09
C PRO A 509 12.43 41.36 -11.61
N ASP A 510 11.83 42.55 -11.67
CA ASP A 510 10.47 42.80 -11.19
C ASP A 510 9.36 42.27 -12.13
N ALA A 511 9.72 41.64 -13.25
CA ALA A 511 8.72 41.05 -14.15
C ALA A 511 8.00 39.87 -13.48
N ASN A 512 6.68 39.87 -13.56
CA ASN A 512 5.86 38.71 -13.26
C ASN A 512 5.47 38.02 -14.57
N VAL A 513 6.01 36.83 -14.84
CA VAL A 513 5.68 36.09 -16.07
C VAL A 513 4.19 35.76 -16.16
N ARG A 514 3.47 35.70 -15.04
CA ARG A 514 2.02 35.48 -15.02
C ARG A 514 1.26 36.55 -15.79
N ASP A 515 1.77 37.77 -15.75
CA ASP A 515 1.20 38.93 -16.43
C ASP A 515 1.70 39.05 -17.88
N CYS A 516 2.51 38.10 -18.36
CA CYS A 516 3.04 38.12 -19.71
C CYS A 516 2.17 37.31 -20.69
N LEU A 517 2.19 37.73 -21.95
CA LEU A 517 1.67 36.98 -23.08
C LEU A 517 2.81 36.27 -23.80
N VAL A 518 2.58 35.02 -24.20
CA VAL A 518 3.36 34.31 -25.21
C VAL A 518 2.64 34.50 -26.54
N ARG A 519 3.28 35.14 -27.50
CA ARG A 519 2.65 35.55 -28.76
C ARG A 519 3.58 35.42 -29.95
N PRO A 520 3.08 35.28 -31.18
CA PRO A 520 3.91 35.46 -32.37
C PRO A 520 4.59 36.83 -32.32
N VAL A 521 5.87 36.91 -32.68
CA VAL A 521 6.61 38.19 -32.72
C VAL A 521 5.83 39.23 -33.53
N GLY A 522 5.65 40.41 -32.95
CA GLY A 522 4.96 41.54 -33.57
C GLY A 522 3.42 41.46 -33.56
N SER A 523 2.83 40.37 -33.07
CA SER A 523 1.38 40.27 -32.87
C SER A 523 0.93 41.07 -31.65
N PRO A 524 -0.21 41.77 -31.69
CA PRO A 524 -0.86 42.30 -30.48
C PRO A 524 -1.57 41.20 -29.67
N GLU A 525 -1.90 40.07 -30.31
CA GLU A 525 -2.63 38.94 -29.70
C GLU A 525 -1.67 37.84 -29.24
N GLY A 526 -2.00 37.20 -28.13
CA GLY A 526 -1.23 36.11 -27.54
C GLY A 526 -1.98 35.37 -26.44
N TYR A 527 -1.32 34.38 -25.85
CA TYR A 527 -1.86 33.58 -24.76
C TYR A 527 -1.14 33.93 -23.47
N GLY A 528 -1.87 34.08 -22.37
CA GLY A 528 -1.25 34.27 -21.06
C GLY A 528 -0.29 33.12 -20.74
N PHE A 529 0.91 33.45 -20.22
CA PHE A 529 1.96 32.46 -19.92
C PHE A 529 1.42 31.30 -19.08
N TYR A 530 0.68 31.61 -18.00
CA TYR A 530 0.07 30.60 -17.14
C TYR A 530 -0.84 29.65 -17.91
N ASN A 531 -1.77 30.19 -18.71
CA ASN A 531 -2.75 29.39 -19.44
C ASN A 531 -2.05 28.44 -20.42
N LEU A 532 -1.02 28.91 -21.13
CA LEU A 532 -0.24 28.08 -22.04
C LEU A 532 0.63 27.06 -21.28
N ALA A 533 1.12 27.38 -20.08
CA ALA A 533 1.92 26.49 -19.25
C ALA A 533 1.11 25.36 -18.59
N VAL A 534 -0.21 25.51 -18.44
CA VAL A 534 -1.10 24.47 -17.90
C VAL A 534 -1.20 23.27 -18.83
N ASP A 535 -1.33 23.45 -20.16
CA ASP A 535 -1.52 22.35 -21.10
C ASP A 535 -0.38 21.32 -21.15
N PRO A 536 0.91 21.71 -21.10
CA PRO A 536 2.02 20.80 -20.92
C PRO A 536 1.85 19.88 -19.70
N MET A 537 1.23 20.37 -18.62
CA MET A 537 1.07 19.70 -17.33
C MET A 537 -0.20 18.84 -17.27
N SER A 538 -1.35 19.45 -17.54
CA SER A 538 -2.68 18.87 -17.30
C SER A 538 -3.20 17.99 -18.42
N TYR A 539 -2.57 18.01 -19.61
CA TYR A 539 -3.05 17.31 -20.81
C TYR A 539 -4.49 17.66 -21.24
N GLN A 540 -5.06 18.76 -20.75
CA GLN A 540 -6.45 19.14 -21.04
C GLN A 540 -6.64 19.65 -22.48
N ARG A 541 -5.56 20.14 -23.12
CA ARG A 541 -5.59 20.68 -24.48
C ARG A 541 -6.55 21.87 -24.62
N ALA A 542 -6.54 22.76 -23.64
CA ALA A 542 -7.39 23.94 -23.62
C ALA A 542 -6.96 24.96 -24.70
N ILE A 543 -5.66 25.07 -24.96
CA ILE A 543 -5.05 25.94 -25.97
C ILE A 543 -4.34 25.10 -27.03
N ALA A 544 -3.50 24.15 -26.61
CA ALA A 544 -2.68 23.34 -27.52
C ALA A 544 -2.40 21.94 -26.94
N SER A 545 -1.85 21.04 -27.76
CA SER A 545 -1.33 19.78 -27.24
C SER A 545 -0.21 20.03 -26.22
N SER A 546 -0.05 19.13 -25.26
CA SER A 546 1.05 19.18 -24.28
C SER A 546 2.44 19.28 -24.97
N ASN A 547 2.62 18.59 -26.09
CA ASN A 547 3.87 18.62 -26.86
C ASN A 547 4.08 19.96 -27.59
N ALA A 548 3.08 20.45 -28.33
CA ALA A 548 3.18 21.70 -29.08
C ALA A 548 3.31 22.94 -28.17
N ALA A 549 2.63 22.94 -27.02
CA ALA A 549 2.78 24.00 -26.02
C ALA A 549 4.20 23.97 -25.42
N ALA A 550 4.71 22.81 -25.00
CA ALA A 550 6.06 22.70 -24.47
C ALA A 550 7.15 23.01 -25.52
N ALA A 551 6.91 22.65 -26.79
CA ALA A 551 7.78 23.01 -27.90
C ALA A 551 7.78 24.53 -28.16
N THR A 552 6.65 25.23 -27.93
CA THR A 552 6.61 26.71 -27.96
C THR A 552 7.59 27.32 -26.96
N PHE A 553 7.56 26.85 -25.71
CA PHE A 553 8.50 27.33 -24.69
C PHE A 553 9.96 27.00 -25.02
N LYS A 554 10.21 25.90 -25.76
CA LYS A 554 11.55 25.57 -26.22
C LYS A 554 12.14 26.57 -27.23
N GLN A 555 11.32 27.40 -27.87
CA GLN A 555 11.82 28.38 -28.85
C GLN A 555 12.48 29.63 -28.25
N PHE A 556 12.44 29.82 -26.92
CA PHE A 556 13.08 30.97 -26.27
C PHE A 556 14.59 30.81 -26.10
N PHE A 557 15.16 29.67 -26.48
CA PHE A 557 16.59 29.36 -26.36
C PHE A 557 16.99 28.37 -27.45
N THR A 558 18.27 28.32 -27.76
CA THR A 558 18.81 27.27 -28.63
C THR A 558 18.96 25.95 -27.86
N PRO A 559 18.94 24.78 -28.53
CA PRO A 559 19.17 23.49 -27.88
C PRO A 559 20.48 23.43 -27.07
N PRO A 560 21.64 23.89 -27.60
CA PRO A 560 22.88 23.89 -26.82
C PRO A 560 22.83 24.80 -25.59
N GLU A 561 22.15 25.95 -25.68
CA GLU A 561 21.99 26.85 -24.52
C GLU A 561 21.17 26.22 -23.41
N LEU A 562 20.04 25.59 -23.74
CA LEU A 562 19.20 24.91 -22.75
C LEU A 562 19.93 23.72 -22.12
N GLU A 563 20.58 22.90 -22.93
CA GLU A 563 21.36 21.76 -22.45
C GLU A 563 22.48 22.22 -21.50
N ASN A 564 23.25 23.23 -21.90
CA ASN A 564 24.32 23.78 -21.06
C ASN A 564 23.77 24.42 -19.79
N TRP A 565 22.59 25.05 -19.83
CA TRP A 565 21.93 25.55 -18.64
C TRP A 565 21.61 24.43 -17.65
N VAL A 566 21.06 23.31 -18.13
CA VAL A 566 20.82 22.12 -17.29
C VAL A 566 22.13 21.58 -16.71
N ARG A 567 23.16 21.38 -17.54
CA ARG A 567 24.48 20.87 -17.09
C ARG A 567 25.13 21.78 -16.05
N ASN A 568 25.03 23.09 -16.23
CA ASN A 568 25.64 24.07 -15.33
C ASN A 568 24.87 24.18 -14.01
N LEU A 569 23.55 24.01 -14.00
CA LEU A 569 22.80 23.99 -12.76
C LEU A 569 23.00 22.69 -11.98
N THR A 570 22.94 21.55 -12.66
CA THR A 570 22.91 20.24 -12.02
C THR A 570 24.29 19.66 -11.74
N GLY A 571 25.31 20.07 -12.50
CA GLY A 571 26.62 19.41 -12.52
C GLY A 571 26.65 18.10 -13.31
N ASN A 572 25.50 17.59 -13.75
CA ASN A 572 25.46 16.40 -14.59
C ASN A 572 25.96 16.74 -16.00
N ARG A 573 27.11 16.19 -16.38
CA ARG A 573 27.69 16.37 -17.72
C ARG A 573 27.18 15.34 -18.73
N TYR A 574 26.50 14.29 -18.28
CA TYR A 574 26.08 13.14 -19.07
C TYR A 574 24.56 13.17 -19.26
N LEU A 575 24.11 14.03 -20.17
CA LEU A 575 22.70 14.16 -20.59
C LEU A 575 22.64 14.63 -22.05
N ASP A 576 21.53 14.31 -22.72
CA ASP A 576 21.23 14.73 -24.10
C ASP A 576 19.87 15.41 -24.14
N PHE A 577 19.86 16.75 -24.11
CA PHE A 577 18.65 17.56 -23.92
C PHE A 577 18.45 18.60 -25.02
N THR A 578 18.63 18.18 -26.26
CA THR A 578 18.56 19.01 -27.47
C THR A 578 17.27 18.82 -28.27
N GLY A 579 16.48 17.81 -27.95
CA GLY A 579 15.29 17.40 -28.70
C GLY A 579 14.07 18.31 -28.53
N ARG A 580 13.10 18.10 -29.43
CA ARG A 580 11.72 18.57 -29.30
C ARG A 580 10.84 17.49 -28.66
N TYR A 581 9.54 17.73 -28.56
CA TYR A 581 8.57 16.77 -28.03
C TYR A 581 7.75 16.13 -29.15
N ASP A 582 8.39 15.80 -30.27
CA ASP A 582 7.79 15.15 -31.46
C ASP A 582 6.59 15.88 -32.09
N GLU A 583 6.40 17.17 -31.80
CA GLU A 583 5.43 18.04 -32.45
C GLU A 583 6.04 19.42 -32.75
N PRO A 584 5.58 20.09 -33.82
CA PRO A 584 5.92 21.48 -34.04
C PRO A 584 5.36 22.36 -32.91
N PRO A 585 6.01 23.48 -32.61
CA PRO A 585 5.50 24.41 -31.62
C PRO A 585 4.19 25.04 -32.06
N PHE A 586 3.28 25.21 -31.11
CA PHE A 586 1.98 25.83 -31.32
C PHE A 586 2.08 27.29 -31.80
N ILE A 587 2.98 28.07 -31.20
CA ILE A 587 3.28 29.44 -31.64
C ILE A 587 4.68 29.44 -32.25
N GLN A 588 4.80 29.68 -33.55
CA GLN A 588 6.08 29.82 -34.24
C GLN A 588 6.70 31.19 -33.94
N ASN A 589 8.00 31.24 -33.69
CA ASN A 589 8.76 32.45 -33.38
C ASN A 589 8.09 33.32 -32.28
N PRO A 590 7.91 32.79 -31.06
CA PRO A 590 7.23 33.54 -30.01
C PRO A 590 8.10 34.66 -29.42
N ASP A 591 7.46 35.73 -28.95
CA ASP A 591 8.02 36.63 -27.94
C ASP A 591 7.25 36.49 -26.61
N LEU A 592 7.94 36.77 -25.50
CA LEU A 592 7.36 36.90 -24.18
C LEU A 592 7.16 38.39 -23.92
N TRP A 593 5.92 38.85 -23.94
CA TRP A 593 5.58 40.26 -23.82
C TRP A 593 4.90 40.58 -22.49
N SER A 594 5.45 41.53 -21.76
CA SER A 594 4.89 42.00 -20.49
C SER A 594 3.70 42.92 -20.74
N GLN A 595 2.53 42.53 -20.23
CA GLN A 595 1.34 43.37 -20.31
C GLN A 595 1.47 44.63 -19.44
N THR A 596 2.27 44.56 -18.37
CA THR A 596 2.47 45.66 -17.41
C THR A 596 3.41 46.71 -17.98
N THR A 597 4.58 46.32 -18.48
CA THR A 597 5.58 47.27 -19.01
C THR A 597 5.41 47.56 -20.49
N LYS A 598 4.52 46.84 -21.18
CA LYS A 598 4.30 46.91 -22.63
C LYS A 598 5.56 46.61 -23.44
N ALA A 599 6.51 45.87 -22.86
CA ALA A 599 7.80 45.55 -23.49
C ALA A 599 7.97 44.04 -23.70
N VAL A 600 8.75 43.68 -24.72
CA VAL A 600 9.19 42.30 -24.95
C VAL A 600 10.32 41.98 -23.96
N LEU A 601 10.12 40.98 -23.12
CA LEU A 601 11.11 40.48 -22.17
C LEU A 601 12.06 39.49 -22.81
N LEU A 602 11.53 38.53 -23.58
CA LEU A 602 12.30 37.51 -24.28
C LEU A 602 11.83 37.42 -25.73
N LYS A 603 12.79 37.20 -26.63
CA LYS A 603 12.53 36.92 -28.05
C LYS A 603 12.82 35.46 -28.33
N SER A 604 12.20 34.90 -29.35
CA SER A 604 12.61 33.59 -29.85
C SER A 604 14.06 33.62 -30.29
N ALA A 605 14.81 32.58 -29.92
CA ALA A 605 16.14 32.32 -30.45
C ALA A 605 16.10 31.66 -31.84
N TYR A 606 14.91 31.23 -32.30
CA TYR A 606 14.63 30.44 -33.50
C TYR A 606 15.73 29.44 -33.88
N SER A 607 15.53 28.18 -33.50
CA SER A 607 16.41 27.10 -33.94
C SER A 607 15.67 25.77 -34.07
N ASP A 608 16.24 24.89 -34.89
CA ASP A 608 15.81 23.51 -34.98
C ASP A 608 16.32 22.74 -33.76
N HIS A 609 15.41 22.02 -33.11
CA HIS A 609 15.72 21.16 -31.98
C HIS A 609 15.79 19.72 -32.48
N LEU A 610 17.00 19.25 -32.68
CA LEU A 610 17.31 17.89 -33.13
C LEU A 610 17.92 17.13 -31.96
N GLY A 611 17.49 15.89 -31.75
CA GLY A 611 18.02 15.02 -30.68
C GLY A 611 16.93 14.55 -29.71
N THR A 612 17.38 14.06 -28.56
CA THR A 612 16.52 13.48 -27.52
C THR A 612 16.31 14.44 -26.35
N ASN A 613 15.43 14.05 -25.42
CA ASN A 613 15.24 14.72 -24.13
C ASN A 613 15.60 13.75 -22.99
N ALA A 614 16.80 13.19 -23.06
CA ALA A 614 17.31 12.24 -22.09
C ALA A 614 18.02 13.00 -20.95
N ILE A 615 17.65 12.67 -19.72
CA ILE A 615 18.10 13.33 -18.50
C ILE A 615 17.95 12.36 -17.32
N SER A 616 18.70 12.56 -16.24
CA SER A 616 18.64 11.67 -15.08
C SER A 616 17.46 11.96 -14.14
N THR A 617 17.07 10.99 -13.30
CA THR A 617 16.07 11.22 -12.25
C THR A 617 16.59 12.19 -11.20
N CYS A 618 17.89 12.19 -10.92
CA CYS A 618 18.53 13.17 -10.05
C CYS A 618 18.30 14.61 -10.52
N ASP A 619 18.48 14.87 -11.81
CA ASP A 619 18.28 16.21 -12.37
C ASP A 619 16.83 16.67 -12.23
N LEU A 620 15.86 15.79 -12.50
CA LEU A 620 14.43 16.11 -12.37
C LEU A 620 14.01 16.34 -10.92
N ALA A 621 14.44 15.47 -10.00
CA ALA A 621 14.21 15.67 -8.57
C ALA A 621 14.81 17.01 -8.12
N ARG A 622 16.02 17.33 -8.59
CA ARG A 622 16.68 18.61 -8.31
C ARG A 622 15.89 19.80 -8.82
N PHE A 623 15.38 19.79 -10.05
CA PHE A 623 14.55 20.89 -10.55
C PHE A 623 13.26 21.07 -9.74
N ALA A 624 12.60 19.96 -9.36
CA ALA A 624 11.42 20.02 -8.50
C ALA A 624 11.74 20.60 -7.11
N ALA A 625 12.88 20.20 -6.51
CA ALA A 625 13.37 20.77 -5.27
C ALA A 625 13.73 22.26 -5.38
N MET A 626 14.44 22.66 -6.45
CA MET A 626 14.81 24.07 -6.67
C MET A 626 13.59 24.97 -6.86
N LEU A 627 12.51 24.45 -7.48
CA LEU A 627 11.23 25.14 -7.57
C LEU A 627 10.55 25.24 -6.19
N GLY A 628 10.46 24.11 -5.48
CA GLY A 628 9.75 24.00 -4.21
C GLY A 628 10.39 24.77 -3.06
N TRP A 629 11.71 24.71 -2.99
CA TRP A 629 12.50 25.23 -1.89
C TRP A 629 13.18 26.54 -2.25
N HIS A 630 12.80 27.19 -3.35
CA HIS A 630 13.46 28.40 -3.87
C HIS A 630 13.78 29.44 -2.79
N ASN A 631 12.84 29.73 -1.89
CA ASN A 631 12.99 30.73 -0.82
C ASN A 631 13.86 30.27 0.37
N TYR A 632 14.27 29.01 0.38
CA TYR A 632 15.08 28.35 1.42
C TYR A 632 16.47 27.95 0.92
N LEU A 633 16.77 28.22 -0.35
CA LEU A 633 18.03 27.91 -1.00
C LEU A 633 18.89 29.18 -1.09
N PRO A 634 20.21 29.07 -0.88
CA PRO A 634 21.12 30.18 -1.17
C PRO A 634 21.13 30.48 -2.68
N THR A 635 21.51 31.70 -3.06
CA THR A 635 21.56 32.14 -4.47
C THR A 635 22.42 31.25 -5.37
N ALA A 636 23.45 30.59 -4.81
CA ALA A 636 24.32 29.66 -5.54
C ALA A 636 23.69 28.28 -5.80
N ALA A 637 22.48 28.03 -5.27
CA ALA A 637 21.78 26.75 -5.34
C ALA A 637 20.30 26.88 -5.79
N SER A 638 19.76 28.10 -5.86
CA SER A 638 18.38 28.39 -6.27
C SER A 638 18.22 28.45 -7.79
N LEU A 639 17.02 28.76 -8.32
CA LEU A 639 16.87 28.99 -9.76
C LEU A 639 17.46 30.37 -10.11
N PRO A 640 18.38 30.47 -11.07
CA PRO A 640 19.17 31.68 -11.29
C PRO A 640 18.29 32.85 -11.75
N ALA A 641 18.45 34.00 -11.09
CA ALA A 641 17.69 35.24 -11.33
C ALA A 641 16.16 35.17 -11.16
N ALA A 642 15.58 33.96 -11.08
CA ALA A 642 14.16 33.75 -10.94
C ALA A 642 13.62 34.46 -9.69
N GLN A 643 12.50 35.16 -9.86
CA GLN A 643 11.75 35.72 -8.74
C GLN A 643 10.56 34.83 -8.37
N TRP A 644 10.25 34.77 -7.08
CA TRP A 644 9.13 33.96 -6.60
C TRP A 644 7.79 34.34 -7.24
N SER A 645 7.56 35.64 -7.49
CA SER A 645 6.36 36.16 -8.17
C SER A 645 6.14 35.52 -9.55
N SER A 646 7.21 35.11 -10.22
CA SER A 646 7.15 34.40 -11.50
C SER A 646 7.10 32.88 -11.32
N LEU A 647 7.92 32.31 -10.42
CA LEU A 647 7.96 30.87 -10.15
C LEU A 647 6.63 30.30 -9.64
N GLU A 648 5.84 31.09 -8.90
CA GLU A 648 4.52 30.66 -8.47
C GLU A 648 3.60 30.25 -9.62
N THR A 649 3.83 30.80 -10.82
CA THR A 649 3.08 30.44 -12.03
C THR A 649 3.35 29.01 -12.45
N VAL A 650 4.60 28.54 -12.33
CA VAL A 650 5.00 27.16 -12.65
C VAL A 650 4.47 26.20 -11.58
N VAL A 651 4.52 26.59 -10.30
CA VAL A 651 3.90 25.82 -9.20
C VAL A 651 2.42 25.57 -9.47
N ARG A 652 1.67 26.63 -9.82
CA ARG A 652 0.23 26.52 -10.14
C ARG A 652 -0.02 25.63 -11.36
N ALA A 653 0.80 25.73 -12.40
CA ALA A 653 0.65 24.90 -13.59
C ALA A 653 0.92 23.41 -13.28
N MET A 654 2.00 23.10 -12.55
CA MET A 654 2.32 21.72 -12.14
C MET A 654 1.30 21.13 -11.16
N ALA A 655 0.65 21.96 -10.35
CA ALA A 655 -0.44 21.51 -9.48
C ALA A 655 -1.66 20.98 -10.26
N MET A 656 -1.77 21.31 -11.55
CA MET A 656 -2.85 20.87 -12.44
C MET A 656 -2.54 19.56 -13.20
N ASP A 657 -1.39 18.91 -12.97
CA ASP A 657 -1.07 17.61 -13.60
C ASP A 657 -2.11 16.53 -13.22
N ASN A 658 -2.37 15.60 -14.14
CA ASN A 658 -3.43 14.62 -13.94
C ASN A 658 -3.05 13.49 -12.99
N ALA A 659 -1.75 13.19 -12.82
CA ALA A 659 -1.34 12.08 -11.99
C ALA A 659 -1.52 12.40 -10.50
N ARG A 660 -2.13 11.47 -9.77
CA ARG A 660 -2.51 11.62 -8.36
C ARG A 660 -1.95 10.49 -7.49
N TYR A 661 -0.71 10.08 -7.75
CA TYR A 661 -0.04 9.03 -6.97
C TYR A 661 0.15 9.41 -5.49
N LEU A 662 0.56 10.66 -5.24
CA LEU A 662 0.73 11.16 -3.86
C LEU A 662 -0.61 11.28 -3.12
N ASP A 663 -1.67 11.71 -3.80
CA ASP A 663 -3.02 11.73 -3.24
C ASP A 663 -3.46 10.31 -2.88
N GLY A 664 -3.26 9.34 -3.79
CA GLY A 664 -3.54 7.92 -3.53
C GLY A 664 -2.74 7.36 -2.36
N ALA A 665 -1.47 7.73 -2.23
CA ALA A 665 -0.63 7.37 -1.10
C ALA A 665 -1.14 7.95 0.23
N ILE A 666 -1.51 9.24 0.24
CA ILE A 666 -2.05 9.92 1.42
C ILE A 666 -3.40 9.31 1.84
N GLU A 667 -4.27 8.99 0.88
CA GLU A 667 -5.54 8.31 1.12
C GLU A 667 -5.31 6.92 1.69
N ARG A 668 -4.44 6.11 1.07
CA ARG A 668 -4.16 4.73 1.49
C ARG A 668 -3.50 4.65 2.87
N LEU A 669 -2.69 5.63 3.23
CA LEU A 669 -2.04 5.73 4.53
C LEU A 669 -2.88 6.49 5.56
N HIS A 670 -4.08 6.97 5.17
CA HIS A 670 -4.97 7.78 6.00
C HIS A 670 -4.29 9.00 6.65
N LEU A 671 -3.31 9.59 5.97
CA LEU A 671 -2.56 10.76 6.47
C LEU A 671 -3.36 12.07 6.40
N SER A 672 -4.50 12.01 5.73
CA SER A 672 -5.42 13.11 5.49
C SER A 672 -5.82 13.92 6.74
N SER A 673 -5.94 13.27 7.89
CA SER A 673 -6.29 13.89 9.18
C SER A 673 -5.08 14.40 9.96
N SER A 674 -3.86 14.01 9.58
CA SER A 674 -2.63 14.33 10.31
C SER A 674 -1.68 15.25 9.55
N ILE A 675 -2.04 15.68 8.35
CA ILE A 675 -1.23 16.62 7.58
C ILE A 675 -1.97 17.93 7.39
N GLN A 676 -1.26 19.03 7.57
CA GLN A 676 -1.78 20.38 7.37
C GLN A 676 -1.00 21.09 6.26
N ALA A 677 -1.65 22.07 5.64
CA ALA A 677 -1.11 22.92 4.58
C ALA A 677 -0.34 22.13 3.48
N PRO A 678 -0.92 21.07 2.89
CA PRO A 678 -0.22 20.28 1.90
C PRO A 678 0.03 21.08 0.62
N VAL A 679 1.17 20.84 -0.01
CA VAL A 679 1.50 21.24 -1.37
C VAL A 679 1.97 20.00 -2.09
N ILE A 680 1.27 19.68 -3.17
CA ILE A 680 1.56 18.54 -4.02
C ILE A 680 1.59 19.05 -5.46
N VAL A 681 2.78 19.13 -6.03
CA VAL A 681 2.95 19.47 -7.44
C VAL A 681 3.72 18.36 -8.12
N SER A 682 3.33 18.02 -9.34
CA SER A 682 3.94 16.90 -10.03
C SER A 682 3.88 17.05 -11.53
N LYS A 683 4.60 16.18 -12.23
CA LYS A 683 4.50 15.99 -13.66
C LYS A 683 4.65 14.51 -13.96
N VAL A 684 3.74 13.95 -14.75
CA VAL A 684 3.86 12.59 -15.28
C VAL A 684 4.35 12.59 -16.73
N GLY A 685 5.01 11.51 -17.14
CA GLY A 685 5.28 11.19 -18.53
C GLY A 685 4.95 9.72 -18.76
N PHE A 686 4.26 9.41 -19.84
CA PHE A 686 3.81 8.05 -20.08
C PHE A 686 3.75 7.79 -21.58
N GLY A 687 4.20 6.60 -21.98
CA GLY A 687 4.16 6.19 -23.37
C GLY A 687 4.88 4.86 -23.60
N ARG A 688 4.70 4.32 -24.80
CA ARG A 688 5.44 3.14 -25.26
C ARG A 688 6.74 3.57 -25.92
N SER A 689 7.87 3.12 -25.38
CA SER A 689 9.15 3.25 -26.08
C SER A 689 9.13 2.30 -27.26
N GLN A 690 9.20 2.84 -28.49
CA GLN A 690 9.26 2.02 -29.70
C GLN A 690 10.61 1.29 -29.81
N ILE A 691 11.69 1.96 -29.40
CA ILE A 691 13.06 1.40 -29.46
C ILE A 691 13.23 0.26 -28.46
N ARG A 692 12.68 0.40 -27.25
CA ARG A 692 12.80 -0.60 -26.17
C ARG A 692 11.60 -1.56 -26.11
N ASP A 693 10.66 -1.40 -27.04
CA ASP A 693 9.40 -2.14 -27.20
C ASP A 693 8.65 -2.42 -25.89
N ARG A 694 8.45 -1.37 -25.09
CA ARG A 694 7.86 -1.50 -23.75
C ARG A 694 7.16 -0.22 -23.31
N THR A 695 6.14 -0.34 -22.48
CA THR A 695 5.52 0.82 -21.81
C THR A 695 6.42 1.35 -20.71
N GLU A 696 6.52 2.66 -20.62
CA GLU A 696 7.31 3.40 -19.63
C GLU A 696 6.47 4.50 -19.00
N LEU A 697 6.70 4.73 -17.72
CA LEU A 697 6.01 5.72 -16.90
C LEU A 697 7.03 6.46 -16.05
N CYS A 698 7.14 7.75 -16.26
CA CYS A 698 7.99 8.66 -15.50
C CYS A 698 7.12 9.54 -14.61
N TYR A 699 7.54 9.76 -13.37
CA TYR A 699 6.84 10.62 -12.44
C TYR A 699 7.85 11.49 -11.69
N VAL A 700 7.65 12.81 -11.70
CA VAL A 700 8.37 13.75 -10.84
C VAL A 700 7.38 14.46 -9.92
N GLY A 701 7.71 14.57 -8.65
CA GLY A 701 6.84 15.18 -7.65
C GLY A 701 7.64 16.00 -6.63
N LEU A 702 6.99 17.03 -6.09
CA LEU A 702 7.42 17.77 -4.92
C LEU A 702 6.29 17.76 -3.90
N VAL A 703 6.65 17.47 -2.66
CA VAL A 703 5.74 17.38 -1.52
C VAL A 703 6.19 18.30 -0.41
N TRP A 704 5.23 18.96 0.22
CA TRP A 704 5.44 19.77 1.41
C TRP A 704 4.17 19.72 2.25
N PHE A 705 4.26 19.30 3.51
CA PHE A 705 3.15 19.40 4.46
C PHE A 705 3.66 19.43 5.88
N ILE A 706 2.81 19.87 6.79
CA ILE A 706 3.07 19.86 8.23
C ILE A 706 2.44 18.60 8.82
N ASP A 707 3.27 17.66 9.28
CA ASP A 707 2.88 16.45 10.00
C ASP A 707 2.52 16.81 11.45
N THR A 708 1.23 16.76 11.74
CA THR A 708 0.63 17.06 13.04
C THR A 708 0.21 15.82 13.80
N LYS A 709 0.60 14.61 13.38
CA LYS A 709 0.19 13.35 14.04
C LYS A 709 0.59 13.28 15.53
N HIS A 710 1.61 14.04 15.91
CA HIS A 710 2.10 14.12 17.29
C HIS A 710 1.37 15.16 18.15
N LEU A 711 0.55 16.02 17.55
CA LEU A 711 -0.18 17.07 18.26
C LEU A 711 -1.48 16.53 18.87
N PRO A 712 -1.93 17.09 20.01
CA PRO A 712 -3.28 16.85 20.51
C PRO A 712 -4.32 17.40 19.53
N LEU A 713 -5.37 16.62 19.27
CA LEU A 713 -6.59 17.09 18.60
C LEU A 713 -7.54 17.56 19.70
N GLY A 714 -7.61 18.87 19.98
CA GLY A 714 -8.53 19.48 20.94
C GLY A 714 -8.26 19.22 22.44
N ASP A 715 -9.18 19.70 23.28
CA ASP A 715 -9.06 19.82 24.76
C ASP A 715 -9.08 18.50 25.54
N HIS A 716 -9.27 17.35 24.87
CA HIS A 716 -9.65 16.11 25.54
C HIS A 716 -8.71 14.90 25.33
N ARG A 717 -7.51 15.06 24.76
CA ARG A 717 -6.46 13.99 24.72
C ARG A 717 -5.45 14.07 25.87
N PRO A 718 -4.92 12.92 26.35
CA PRO A 718 -3.65 12.93 27.03
C PRO A 718 -2.54 13.31 26.04
N VAL A 719 -1.78 14.32 26.43
CA VAL A 719 -0.65 14.87 25.68
C VAL A 719 0.37 13.75 25.44
N GLN A 720 0.75 13.45 24.19
CA GLN A 720 2.12 12.98 23.94
C GLN A 720 3.01 14.19 24.23
N ALA A 721 3.33 14.40 25.50
CA ALA A 721 4.00 15.60 25.98
C ALA A 721 5.28 15.86 25.17
N GLY A 722 5.28 16.96 24.40
CA GLY A 722 6.51 17.63 23.98
C GLY A 722 7.04 17.40 22.56
N LYS A 723 6.35 16.68 21.66
CA LYS A 723 6.80 16.58 20.25
C LYS A 723 6.15 17.66 19.37
N PRO A 724 6.95 18.52 18.70
CA PRO A 724 6.42 19.55 17.78
C PRO A 724 5.81 18.93 16.53
N ALA A 725 5.01 19.72 15.80
CA ALA A 725 4.66 19.37 14.42
C ALA A 725 5.93 19.29 13.57
N VAL A 726 5.94 18.44 12.55
CA VAL A 726 7.15 18.21 11.74
C VAL A 726 6.90 18.62 10.30
N LEU A 727 7.73 19.49 9.74
CA LEU A 727 7.76 19.71 8.31
C LEU A 727 8.22 18.42 7.62
N ARG A 728 7.38 17.90 6.72
CA ARG A 728 7.76 16.85 5.78
C ARG A 728 7.84 17.46 4.41
N THR A 729 9.04 17.51 3.84
CA THR A 729 9.21 17.95 2.46
C THR A 729 10.24 17.11 1.73
N PHE A 730 9.93 16.76 0.49
CA PHE A 730 10.79 15.97 -0.37
C PHE A 730 10.42 16.19 -1.83
N SER A 731 11.39 15.97 -2.72
CA SER A 731 11.15 15.82 -4.15
C SER A 731 11.56 14.41 -4.57
N LEU A 732 10.90 13.90 -5.60
CA LEU A 732 11.20 12.58 -6.14
C LEU A 732 11.07 12.57 -7.65
N ALA A 733 11.84 11.72 -8.30
CA ALA A 733 11.68 11.38 -9.71
C ALA A 733 11.85 9.86 -9.87
N LEU A 734 10.91 9.22 -10.55
CA LEU A 734 10.88 7.79 -10.79
C LEU A 734 10.69 7.54 -12.28
N ARG A 735 11.30 6.47 -12.78
CA ARG A 735 10.95 5.86 -14.05
C ARG A 735 10.67 4.38 -13.84
N ALA A 736 9.49 3.97 -14.27
CA ALA A 736 9.02 2.62 -14.26
C ALA A 736 8.89 2.09 -15.69
N ALA A 737 9.21 0.82 -15.91
CA ALA A 737 9.10 0.20 -17.22
C ALA A 737 8.76 -1.28 -17.11
N LYS A 738 7.94 -1.79 -18.04
CA LYS A 738 7.50 -3.18 -18.05
C LYS A 738 7.34 -3.71 -19.48
N ALA A 739 7.80 -4.94 -19.71
CA ALA A 739 7.69 -5.63 -20.99
C ALA A 739 6.91 -6.94 -20.82
N LEU A 740 5.64 -6.94 -21.21
CA LEU A 740 4.74 -8.10 -21.21
C LEU A 740 4.20 -8.42 -22.62
N ASN A 741 4.67 -7.72 -23.65
CA ASN A 741 4.13 -7.76 -25.02
C ASN A 741 2.63 -7.42 -25.08
N ASN A 742 2.15 -6.62 -24.12
CA ASN A 742 0.77 -6.13 -24.06
C ASN A 742 0.79 -4.74 -23.42
N ALA A 743 0.74 -3.70 -24.25
CA ALA A 743 0.89 -2.32 -23.81
C ALA A 743 -0.17 -1.88 -22.78
N ALA A 744 -1.41 -2.35 -22.92
CA ALA A 744 -2.50 -1.99 -22.00
C ALA A 744 -2.32 -2.65 -20.63
N GLU A 745 -1.87 -3.91 -20.60
CA GLU A 745 -1.58 -4.60 -19.35
C GLU A 745 -0.32 -4.06 -18.68
N GLU A 746 0.72 -3.75 -19.46
CA GLU A 746 1.91 -3.06 -18.97
C GLU A 746 1.52 -1.73 -18.32
N ALA A 747 0.64 -0.94 -18.96
CA ALA A 747 0.18 0.34 -18.44
C ALA A 747 -0.53 0.21 -17.09
N ARG A 748 -1.52 -0.68 -16.97
CA ARG A 748 -2.25 -0.90 -15.70
C ARG A 748 -1.33 -1.38 -14.58
N GLN A 749 -0.44 -2.32 -14.89
CA GLN A 749 0.49 -2.81 -13.89
C GLN A 749 1.52 -1.75 -13.46
N LEU A 750 1.95 -0.88 -14.39
CA LEU A 750 2.87 0.20 -14.08
C LEU A 750 2.19 1.33 -13.29
N ASP A 751 0.95 1.70 -13.60
CA ASP A 751 0.20 2.72 -12.87
C ASP A 751 0.03 2.32 -11.39
N ALA A 752 -0.54 1.14 -11.15
CA ALA A 752 -0.66 0.57 -9.81
C ALA A 752 0.70 0.38 -9.11
N ARG A 753 1.76 0.06 -9.87
CA ARG A 753 3.11 -0.10 -9.31
C ARG A 753 3.66 1.24 -8.84
N VAL A 754 3.62 2.28 -9.66
CA VAL A 754 4.11 3.61 -9.28
C VAL A 754 3.32 4.13 -8.08
N ALA A 755 2.00 3.93 -8.05
CA ALA A 755 1.17 4.25 -6.87
C ALA A 755 1.65 3.54 -5.60
N ALA A 756 1.93 2.23 -5.67
CA ALA A 756 2.38 1.44 -4.53
C ALA A 756 3.79 1.87 -4.04
N GLU A 757 4.71 2.13 -4.95
CA GLU A 757 6.07 2.53 -4.60
C GLU A 757 6.13 3.97 -4.05
N VAL A 758 5.33 4.90 -4.60
CA VAL A 758 5.15 6.25 -4.02
C VAL A 758 4.54 6.17 -2.62
N THR A 759 3.60 5.24 -2.41
CA THR A 759 3.03 4.96 -1.08
C THR A 759 4.09 4.46 -0.09
N GLU A 760 4.97 3.55 -0.51
CA GLU A 760 6.06 3.06 0.34
C GLU A 760 7.08 4.17 0.66
N ILE A 761 7.43 5.03 -0.31
CA ILE A 761 8.29 6.20 -0.08
C ILE A 761 7.67 7.11 0.98
N LEU A 762 6.38 7.48 0.81
CA LEU A 762 5.70 8.35 1.76
C LEU A 762 5.60 7.71 3.14
N ARG A 763 5.25 6.41 3.22
CA ARG A 763 5.19 5.64 4.47
C ARG A 763 6.52 5.72 5.21
N ARG A 764 7.64 5.44 4.52
CA ARG A 764 8.98 5.47 5.12
C ARG A 764 9.42 6.87 5.54
N ILE A 765 9.02 7.92 4.83
CA ILE A 765 9.26 9.31 5.26
C ILE A 765 8.48 9.61 6.55
N MET A 766 7.22 9.17 6.63
CA MET A 766 6.37 9.35 7.81
C MET A 766 6.84 8.53 9.02
N THR A 767 7.44 7.35 8.80
CA THR A 767 8.01 6.51 9.86
C THR A 767 9.50 6.79 10.12
N GLN A 768 10.13 7.68 9.36
CA GLN A 768 11.56 8.01 9.44
C GLN A 768 12.49 6.81 9.18
N GLU A 769 12.07 5.93 8.26
CA GLU A 769 12.88 4.82 7.72
C GLU A 769 13.71 5.23 6.48
N LEU A 770 13.46 6.42 5.93
CA LEU A 770 14.22 7.05 4.83
C LEU A 770 14.68 8.47 5.17
N ALA A 771 14.53 8.88 6.43
CA ALA A 771 14.77 10.25 6.85
C ALA A 771 16.16 10.71 6.42
#